data_AF-A0A1E1WKS3-F1
#
_entry.id   AF-A0A1E1WKS3-F1
#
_cell.length_a   1.000
_cell.length_b   1.000
_cell.length_c   1.000
_cell.angle_alpha   90.00
_cell.angle_beta   90.00
_cell.angle_gamma   90.00
#
_symmetry.space_group_name_H-M   'P 1'
#
loop_
_entity.id
_entity.type
_entity.pdbx_description
1 polymer ?
#
loop_
_entity_poly.entity_id
_entity_poly.type
_entity_poly.pdbx_seq_one_letter_code
_entity_poly.pdbx_strand_id
1 'polypeptide(L)'
;MGLLSDPEYGSVKWVRVLKKIHGPLCFLCYIGALIWFVMLGHREFNNETYFSENALLPGLVTNEFNGEQAAKQFYNEFLQELEDKYNDMDEMPIPWLVGKMSQLHLEVYTHNFTLNYPLGQGQVFKGTNVYGILRAPRTSSLEALVVSAPYRPLGSHQKGTAAGIALMLAFAQFARPQKYWAKDIIFLVTEHEQLGMQAWLEAYHGLQSDTETFYSSLGSFWKPGTTGKKLEQMLAGFGWSNEHQKCLDPGKLKGRSGSIQAAINLEIHDPKIKYIEVKVEGLNGQLPNLDLVNLVHKLCVKSGIHHSYKNSYSWIRTRNKMEEWMNGIWTMLGMVSTQIAGVPNGNHGLFHRFGIEAVTLEGRSANDMAGTPPKVNSLSPANFYRLGVALESILRSLNNLLERFHQSYFFYLLAATNRFISIGQYMPSLCLLCVAMLIRALALWVSIQQDADEEDKQIDEQPKRKAKTSESEVPGDNDNEEVVEQTQETTLRHRKKSEPKVLGDKEAKEASNKAKKEKKHKKTKKLEESRMSIVNIGANYLLVHLIGYGVMNSPLLLSQIGSQYFDLLSEVAVYYGLVAISVLLAIVTPFLPRLLRAGRMSTEEMALVNILVLVEVSTACLTVGMHNFPLGLAAAALYTPL
;
A
#
# COMPACT_ATOMS: atom_id res chain seq x y z
N MET A 1 0.65 31.06 -14.46
CA MET A 1 -0.73 31.59 -14.53
C MET A 1 -0.83 32.70 -15.60
N GLY A 2 -0.69 32.37 -16.89
CA GLY A 2 -0.75 33.40 -17.95
C GLY A 2 -1.08 32.87 -19.35
N LEU A 3 -1.60 31.64 -19.45
CA LEU A 3 -1.93 30.99 -20.72
C LEU A 3 -3.44 30.64 -20.83
N LEU A 4 -4.26 31.17 -19.92
CA LEU A 4 -5.69 30.84 -19.78
C LEU A 4 -6.60 32.08 -19.76
N SER A 5 -6.10 33.27 -20.12
CA SER A 5 -6.82 34.54 -19.95
C SER A 5 -7.43 35.13 -21.23
N ASP A 6 -7.27 34.53 -22.41
CA ASP A 6 -7.95 34.99 -23.64
C ASP A 6 -8.90 33.89 -24.18
N PRO A 7 -10.23 34.11 -24.16
CA PRO A 7 -11.21 33.09 -24.53
C PRO A 7 -11.59 33.08 -26.02
N GLU A 8 -11.12 34.03 -26.82
CA GLU A 8 -11.54 34.12 -28.22
C GLU A 8 -10.57 33.41 -29.16
N TYR A 9 -11.09 32.38 -29.85
CA TYR A 9 -10.57 31.74 -31.05
C TYR A 9 -9.59 30.55 -30.93
N GLY A 10 -8.75 30.46 -29.89
CA GLY A 10 -7.79 29.35 -29.74
C GLY A 10 -8.30 28.14 -28.94
N SER A 11 -9.04 28.37 -27.86
CA SER A 11 -9.44 27.36 -26.87
C SER A 11 -10.49 26.36 -27.39
N VAL A 12 -11.49 26.84 -28.15
CA VAL A 12 -12.66 26.03 -28.57
C VAL A 12 -12.27 24.84 -29.45
N LYS A 13 -11.23 24.97 -30.29
CA LYS A 13 -10.71 23.86 -31.11
C LYS A 13 -10.07 22.78 -30.25
N TRP A 14 -9.18 23.16 -29.32
CA TRP A 14 -8.52 22.23 -28.42
C TRP A 14 -9.50 21.52 -27.49
N VAL A 15 -10.50 22.24 -27.02
CA VAL A 15 -11.59 21.67 -26.23
C VAL A 15 -12.38 20.62 -27.01
N ARG A 16 -12.79 20.94 -28.25
CA ARG A 16 -13.56 20.00 -29.09
C ARG A 16 -12.74 18.75 -29.43
N VAL A 17 -11.45 18.92 -29.65
CA VAL A 17 -10.49 17.82 -29.88
C VAL A 17 -10.36 16.95 -28.63
N LEU A 18 -10.16 17.56 -27.46
CA LEU A 18 -10.07 16.86 -26.18
C LEU A 18 -11.37 16.08 -25.86
N LYS A 19 -12.54 16.68 -26.06
CA LYS A 19 -13.85 16.03 -25.85
C LYS A 19 -14.01 14.80 -26.76
N LYS A 20 -13.44 14.79 -27.96
CA LYS A 20 -13.48 13.65 -28.87
C LYS A 20 -12.41 12.58 -28.55
N ILE A 21 -11.24 12.99 -28.06
CA ILE A 21 -10.06 12.11 -27.90
C ILE A 21 -9.90 11.58 -26.48
N HIS A 22 -10.48 12.21 -25.45
CA HIS A 22 -10.23 11.82 -24.05
C HIS A 22 -10.55 10.35 -23.75
N GLY A 23 -11.69 9.82 -24.20
CA GLY A 23 -12.06 8.41 -23.98
C GLY A 23 -11.06 7.43 -24.59
N PRO A 24 -10.78 7.51 -25.91
CA PRO A 24 -9.74 6.72 -26.55
C PRO A 24 -8.36 6.88 -25.89
N LEU A 25 -8.00 8.10 -25.47
CA LEU A 25 -6.73 8.38 -24.82
C LEU A 25 -6.63 7.73 -23.43
N CYS A 26 -7.69 7.80 -22.62
CA CYS A 26 -7.75 7.14 -21.31
C CYS A 26 -7.64 5.62 -21.45
N PHE A 27 -8.35 5.04 -22.43
CA PHE A 27 -8.26 3.62 -22.75
C PHE A 27 -6.84 3.22 -23.19
N LEU A 28 -6.20 4.01 -24.04
CA LEU A 28 -4.81 3.79 -24.47
C LEU A 28 -3.83 3.91 -23.30
N CYS A 29 -4.00 4.88 -22.40
CA CYS A 29 -3.18 4.99 -21.19
C CYS A 29 -3.35 3.77 -20.28
N TYR A 30 -4.57 3.29 -20.09
CA TYR A 30 -4.87 2.13 -19.25
C TYR A 30 -4.25 0.83 -19.83
N ILE A 31 -4.52 0.54 -21.10
CA ILE A 31 -3.96 -0.64 -21.77
C ILE A 31 -2.43 -0.51 -21.88
N GLY A 32 -1.92 0.69 -22.16
CA GLY A 32 -0.49 0.98 -22.18
C GLY A 32 0.18 0.71 -20.83
N ALA A 33 -0.46 1.07 -19.72
CA ALA A 33 0.04 0.78 -18.37
C ALA A 33 0.14 -0.72 -18.10
N LEU A 34 -0.90 -1.49 -18.45
CA LEU A 34 -0.92 -2.94 -18.26
C LEU A 34 0.11 -3.65 -19.15
N ILE A 35 0.17 -3.28 -20.43
CA ILE A 35 1.16 -3.82 -21.37
C ILE A 35 2.57 -3.51 -20.88
N TRP A 36 2.83 -2.26 -20.48
CA TRP A 36 4.14 -1.86 -19.94
C TRP A 36 4.53 -2.71 -18.74
N PHE A 37 3.63 -2.87 -17.76
CA PHE A 37 3.91 -3.67 -16.57
C PHE A 37 4.23 -5.13 -16.90
N VAL A 38 3.50 -5.74 -17.84
CA VAL A 38 3.74 -7.13 -18.29
C VAL A 38 5.05 -7.24 -19.09
N MET A 39 5.41 -6.22 -19.88
CA MET A 39 6.67 -6.18 -20.62
C MET A 39 7.91 -6.15 -19.72
N LEU A 40 7.83 -5.57 -18.52
CA LEU A 40 8.93 -5.53 -17.56
C LEU A 40 9.40 -6.92 -17.10
N GLY A 41 8.54 -7.94 -17.19
CA GLY A 41 8.94 -9.32 -16.94
C GLY A 41 9.92 -9.86 -17.98
N HIS A 42 10.01 -9.23 -19.16
CA HIS A 42 10.90 -9.66 -20.23
C HIS A 42 12.34 -9.21 -19.96
N ARG A 43 13.28 -10.08 -20.30
CA ARG A 43 14.72 -9.92 -20.02
C ARG A 43 15.35 -8.63 -20.58
N GLU A 44 14.81 -8.11 -21.68
CA GLU A 44 15.31 -6.88 -22.30
C GLU A 44 14.87 -5.60 -21.58
N PHE A 45 13.81 -5.69 -20.75
CA PHE A 45 13.23 -4.56 -20.03
C PHE A 45 13.57 -4.57 -18.53
N ASN A 46 14.38 -5.52 -18.07
CA ASN A 46 14.87 -5.61 -16.70
C ASN A 46 16.40 -5.72 -16.64
N ASN A 47 16.96 -5.34 -15.50
CA ASN A 47 18.40 -5.21 -15.31
C ASN A 47 18.99 -6.47 -14.66
N GLU A 48 20.24 -6.78 -14.98
CA GLU A 48 21.00 -7.78 -14.22
C GLU A 48 21.43 -7.22 -12.87
N THR A 49 21.40 -8.06 -11.84
CA THR A 49 21.88 -7.69 -10.51
C THR A 49 23.39 -7.46 -10.52
N TYR A 50 23.81 -6.36 -9.92
CA TYR A 50 25.22 -6.01 -9.71
C TYR A 50 25.45 -5.62 -8.24
N PHE A 51 26.71 -5.36 -7.87
CA PHE A 51 27.06 -4.78 -6.56
C PHE A 51 27.46 -3.34 -6.78
N SER A 52 26.74 -2.41 -6.16
CA SER A 52 27.14 -1.00 -6.12
C SER A 52 28.16 -0.73 -5.02
N GLU A 53 28.08 -1.50 -3.92
CA GLU A 53 28.94 -1.39 -2.76
C GLU A 53 30.21 -2.23 -2.94
N ASN A 54 31.33 -1.56 -3.18
CA ASN A 54 32.61 -2.20 -3.42
C ASN A 54 33.14 -2.90 -2.15
N ALA A 55 32.79 -2.39 -0.96
CA ALA A 55 33.28 -2.93 0.31
C ALA A 55 32.74 -4.35 0.64
N LEU A 56 31.67 -4.78 -0.02
CA LEU A 56 31.10 -6.12 0.20
C LEU A 56 32.05 -7.24 -0.23
N LEU A 57 32.89 -6.99 -1.24
CA LEU A 57 33.91 -7.91 -1.76
C LEU A 57 33.44 -9.39 -1.80
N PRO A 58 32.26 -9.66 -2.41
CA PRO A 58 31.58 -10.94 -2.26
C PRO A 58 32.44 -12.07 -2.80
N GLY A 59 32.82 -12.98 -1.91
CA GLY A 59 33.55 -14.18 -2.28
C GLY A 59 35.07 -14.02 -2.43
N LEU A 60 35.67 -12.88 -2.05
CA LEU A 60 37.14 -12.76 -1.97
C LEU A 60 37.76 -13.46 -0.75
N VAL A 61 36.90 -13.90 0.15
CA VAL A 61 37.28 -14.45 1.45
C VAL A 61 37.21 -15.98 1.42
N THR A 62 38.23 -16.63 2.00
CA THR A 62 38.27 -18.07 2.24
C THR A 62 37.46 -18.41 3.48
N ASN A 63 36.52 -19.34 3.33
CA ASN A 63 35.64 -19.77 4.40
C ASN A 63 36.33 -20.85 5.23
N GLU A 64 36.16 -20.79 6.55
CA GLU A 64 36.82 -21.67 7.51
C GLU A 64 35.83 -22.42 8.41
N PHE A 65 34.52 -22.23 8.21
CA PHE A 65 33.48 -22.84 9.03
C PHE A 65 33.62 -24.37 9.09
N ASN A 66 33.80 -24.91 10.30
CA ASN A 66 33.95 -26.34 10.57
C ASN A 66 32.97 -26.86 11.64
N GLY A 67 31.94 -26.07 11.98
CA GLY A 67 31.00 -26.35 13.08
C GLY A 67 29.85 -27.31 12.77
N GLU A 68 29.95 -28.18 11.76
CA GLU A 68 28.84 -29.09 11.39
C GLU A 68 28.48 -30.07 12.51
N GLN A 69 29.48 -30.65 13.17
CA GLN A 69 29.26 -31.62 14.26
C GLN A 69 28.60 -30.94 15.46
N ALA A 70 29.08 -29.75 15.84
CA ALA A 70 28.49 -28.94 16.89
C ALA A 70 27.03 -28.59 16.58
N ALA A 71 26.72 -28.20 15.33
CA ALA A 71 25.34 -27.88 14.94
C ALA A 71 24.40 -29.08 15.09
N LYS A 72 24.84 -30.30 14.69
CA LYS A 72 24.06 -31.52 14.89
C LYS A 72 23.86 -31.84 16.37
N GLN A 73 24.92 -31.69 17.17
CA GLN A 73 24.85 -31.90 18.60
C GLN A 73 23.85 -30.94 19.27
N PHE A 74 23.98 -29.63 19.03
CA PHE A 74 23.08 -28.64 19.59
C PHE A 74 21.63 -28.82 19.12
N TYR A 75 21.42 -29.24 17.88
CA TYR A 75 20.09 -29.56 17.36
C TYR A 75 19.44 -30.71 18.13
N ASN A 76 20.16 -31.82 18.30
CA ASN A 76 19.65 -32.99 19.01
C ASN A 76 19.42 -32.69 20.49
N GLU A 77 20.35 -32.00 21.15
CA GLU A 77 20.22 -31.58 22.55
C GLU A 77 19.02 -30.64 22.75
N PHE A 78 18.80 -29.72 21.81
CA PHE A 78 17.68 -28.78 21.87
C PHE A 78 16.34 -29.48 21.68
N LEU A 79 16.23 -30.36 20.69
CA LEU A 79 15.01 -31.14 20.48
C LEU A 79 14.71 -32.04 21.68
N GLN A 80 15.71 -32.71 22.22
CA GLN A 80 15.54 -33.53 23.41
C GLN A 80 15.04 -32.70 24.61
N GLU A 81 15.61 -31.52 24.86
CA GLU A 81 15.12 -30.64 25.92
C GLU A 81 13.66 -30.21 25.70
N LEU A 82 13.27 -29.94 24.44
CA LEU A 82 11.90 -29.58 24.09
C LEU A 82 10.94 -30.75 24.30
N GLU A 83 11.29 -31.95 23.83
CA GLU A 83 10.47 -33.16 23.98
C GLU A 83 10.33 -33.58 25.46
N ASP A 84 11.42 -33.50 26.24
CA ASP A 84 11.42 -33.97 27.63
C ASP A 84 10.68 -33.01 28.58
N LYS A 85 10.71 -31.70 28.33
CA LYS A 85 10.24 -30.69 29.31
C LYS A 85 9.24 -29.66 28.79
N TYR A 86 9.15 -29.45 27.48
CA TYR A 86 8.34 -28.38 26.88
C TYR A 86 7.37 -28.90 25.80
N ASN A 87 7.11 -30.21 25.72
CA ASN A 87 6.26 -30.78 24.68
C ASN A 87 4.82 -30.24 24.74
N ASP A 88 4.30 -30.03 25.95
CA ASP A 88 2.93 -29.56 26.19
C ASP A 88 2.88 -28.06 26.57
N MET A 89 4.03 -27.37 26.58
CA MET A 89 4.16 -25.97 26.96
C MET A 89 4.45 -25.10 25.74
N ASP A 90 3.79 -23.95 25.63
CA ASP A 90 4.04 -22.93 24.59
C ASP A 90 5.10 -21.91 25.06
N GLU A 91 6.14 -22.38 25.77
CA GLU A 91 7.16 -21.53 26.39
C GLU A 91 8.55 -21.83 25.83
N MET A 92 9.34 -20.79 25.61
CA MET A 92 10.73 -20.94 25.17
C MET A 92 11.63 -21.51 26.29
N PRO A 93 12.54 -22.46 26.01
CA PRO A 93 13.46 -23.03 26.99
C PRO A 93 14.61 -22.06 27.36
N ILE A 94 14.26 -20.95 28.02
CA ILE A 94 15.17 -19.86 28.40
C ILE A 94 16.38 -20.38 29.21
N PRO A 95 16.23 -21.24 30.24
CA PRO A 95 17.38 -21.71 31.02
C PRO A 95 18.40 -22.47 30.18
N TRP A 96 17.93 -23.29 29.24
CA TRP A 96 18.81 -24.04 28.34
C TRP A 96 19.55 -23.10 27.39
N LEU A 97 18.85 -22.14 26.78
CA LEU A 97 19.46 -21.16 25.87
C LEU A 97 20.51 -20.31 26.58
N VAL A 98 20.18 -19.80 27.77
CA VAL A 98 21.10 -18.99 28.57
C VAL A 98 22.32 -19.81 28.98
N GLY A 99 22.12 -21.03 29.47
CA GLY A 99 23.21 -21.94 29.84
C GLY A 99 24.11 -22.28 28.65
N LYS A 100 23.53 -22.59 27.48
CA LYS A 100 24.27 -22.94 26.27
C LYS A 100 25.07 -21.76 25.72
N MET A 101 24.45 -20.57 25.60
CA MET A 101 25.16 -19.37 25.16
C MET A 101 26.27 -18.96 26.14
N SER A 102 26.08 -19.17 27.45
CA SER A 102 27.10 -18.89 28.47
C SER A 102 28.27 -19.85 28.37
N GLN A 103 28.03 -21.15 28.12
CA GLN A 103 29.08 -22.14 27.82
C GLN A 103 29.92 -21.76 26.58
N LEU A 104 29.31 -21.08 25.61
CA LEU A 104 29.99 -20.53 24.43
C LEU A 104 30.74 -19.21 24.70
N HIS A 105 30.80 -18.76 25.96
CA HIS A 105 31.50 -17.54 26.40
C HIS A 105 30.97 -16.26 25.73
N LEU A 106 29.66 -16.21 25.49
CA LEU A 106 28.96 -15.00 25.06
C LEU A 106 28.56 -14.15 26.27
N GLU A 107 28.39 -12.84 26.08
CA GLU A 107 27.70 -11.99 27.05
C GLU A 107 26.19 -12.21 26.90
N VAL A 108 25.60 -13.02 27.77
CA VAL A 108 24.20 -13.46 27.65
C VAL A 108 23.25 -12.62 28.50
N TYR A 109 22.11 -12.27 27.93
CA TYR A 109 21.08 -11.47 28.58
C TYR A 109 19.69 -12.03 28.25
N THR A 110 18.78 -11.86 29.21
CA THR A 110 17.34 -12.08 29.02
C THR A 110 16.61 -10.74 28.94
N HIS A 111 15.60 -10.68 28.09
CA HIS A 111 14.83 -9.47 27.81
C HIS A 111 13.33 -9.76 27.95
N ASN A 112 12.73 -9.27 29.03
CA ASN A 112 11.32 -9.45 29.30
C ASN A 112 10.54 -8.26 28.73
N PHE A 113 9.45 -8.56 28.02
CA PHE A 113 8.53 -7.57 27.47
C PHE A 113 7.09 -7.94 27.80
N THR A 114 6.20 -6.95 27.75
CA THR A 114 4.79 -7.13 28.08
C THR A 114 3.93 -6.49 26.99
N LEU A 115 3.00 -7.25 26.42
CA LEU A 115 1.96 -6.75 25.54
C LEU A 115 0.67 -6.61 26.34
N ASN A 116 0.28 -5.37 26.60
CA ASN A 116 -1.06 -5.04 27.07
C ASN A 116 -1.97 -5.04 25.85
N TYR A 117 -2.74 -6.11 25.68
CA TYR A 117 -3.57 -6.27 24.50
C TYR A 117 -4.73 -5.27 24.55
N PRO A 118 -4.74 -4.25 23.67
CA PRO A 118 -5.67 -3.11 23.75
C PRO A 118 -7.12 -3.50 23.49
N LEU A 119 -7.33 -4.70 22.93
CA LEU A 119 -8.56 -5.10 22.25
C LEU A 119 -9.26 -6.30 22.91
N GLY A 120 -8.64 -6.96 23.89
CA GLY A 120 -9.18 -8.16 24.55
C GLY A 120 -9.36 -7.96 26.04
N GLN A 121 -10.17 -6.97 26.43
CA GLN A 121 -10.61 -6.75 27.82
C GLN A 121 -9.47 -6.67 28.85
N GLY A 122 -8.30 -6.12 28.48
CA GLY A 122 -7.16 -5.98 29.38
C GLY A 122 -6.29 -7.24 29.54
N GLN A 123 -6.38 -8.21 28.61
CA GLN A 123 -5.43 -9.33 28.54
C GLN A 123 -3.99 -8.82 28.45
N VAL A 124 -3.11 -9.42 29.25
CA VAL A 124 -1.69 -9.09 29.30
C VAL A 124 -0.89 -10.32 28.92
N PHE A 125 -0.15 -10.23 27.81
CA PHE A 125 0.76 -11.27 27.36
C PHE A 125 2.19 -10.88 27.74
N LYS A 126 2.95 -11.82 28.29
CA LYS A 126 4.35 -11.62 28.64
C LYS A 126 5.20 -12.53 27.78
N GLY A 127 6.36 -12.04 27.37
CA GLY A 127 7.35 -12.84 26.65
C GLY A 127 8.76 -12.45 27.08
N THR A 128 9.70 -13.34 26.78
CA THR A 128 11.11 -13.20 27.11
C THR A 128 11.96 -13.56 25.91
N ASN A 129 12.77 -12.63 25.42
CA ASN A 129 13.81 -12.93 24.43
C ASN A 129 15.12 -13.29 25.12
N VAL A 130 15.95 -14.09 24.44
CA VAL A 130 17.31 -14.42 24.89
C VAL A 130 18.30 -13.96 23.82
N TYR A 131 19.33 -13.23 24.23
CA TYR A 131 20.37 -12.82 23.30
C TYR A 131 21.77 -12.91 23.92
N GLY A 132 22.74 -13.25 23.09
CA GLY A 132 24.15 -13.32 23.43
C GLY A 132 24.98 -12.38 22.55
N ILE A 133 25.92 -11.65 23.13
CA ILE A 133 26.81 -10.74 22.39
C ILE A 133 28.21 -11.35 22.34
N LEU A 134 28.75 -11.51 21.13
CA LEU A 134 30.15 -11.77 20.86
C LEU A 134 30.85 -10.44 20.55
N ARG A 135 31.72 -9.98 21.45
CA ARG A 135 32.50 -8.75 21.24
C ARG A 135 33.59 -8.95 20.20
N ALA A 136 33.72 -7.98 19.30
CA ALA A 136 34.80 -7.98 18.33
C ALA A 136 36.16 -7.78 19.03
N PRO A 137 37.18 -8.60 18.72
CA PRO A 137 38.44 -8.60 19.46
C PRO A 137 39.34 -7.39 19.20
N ARG A 138 39.08 -6.58 18.16
CA ARG A 138 40.00 -5.53 17.67
C ARG A 138 39.39 -4.13 17.54
N THR A 139 38.13 -3.93 17.94
CA THR A 139 37.44 -2.65 17.78
C THR A 139 36.75 -2.21 19.07
N SER A 140 36.27 -0.98 19.11
CA SER A 140 35.59 -0.35 20.24
C SER A 140 34.12 -0.75 20.40
N SER A 141 33.67 -1.85 19.79
CA SER A 141 32.29 -2.37 19.87
C SER A 141 31.20 -1.32 19.51
N LEU A 142 31.53 -0.38 18.61
CA LEU A 142 30.62 0.68 18.17
C LEU A 142 29.60 0.24 17.13
N GLU A 143 29.78 -0.94 16.56
CA GLU A 143 28.94 -1.49 15.50
C GLU A 143 28.68 -2.97 15.74
N ALA A 144 27.49 -3.42 15.31
CA ALA A 144 27.03 -4.77 15.50
C ALA A 144 26.39 -5.35 14.24
N LEU A 145 26.49 -6.68 14.09
CA LEU A 145 25.69 -7.50 13.18
C LEU A 145 24.74 -8.34 14.03
N VAL A 146 23.54 -8.59 13.53
CA VAL A 146 22.56 -9.45 14.22
C VAL A 146 22.37 -10.74 13.43
N VAL A 147 22.49 -11.88 14.11
CA VAL A 147 21.99 -13.17 13.64
C VAL A 147 20.83 -13.53 14.54
N SER A 148 19.64 -13.66 13.98
CA SER A 148 18.42 -13.94 14.74
C SER A 148 17.75 -15.22 14.28
N ALA A 149 17.05 -15.86 15.20
CA ALA A 149 16.15 -16.98 14.90
C ALA A 149 14.91 -16.87 15.79
N PRO A 150 13.68 -16.90 15.25
CA PRO A 150 12.50 -17.00 16.10
C PRO A 150 12.45 -18.37 16.76
N TYR A 151 11.97 -18.45 18.00
CA TYR A 151 11.56 -19.71 18.61
C TYR A 151 10.13 -20.05 18.20
N ARG A 152 9.92 -21.30 17.82
CA ARG A 152 8.60 -21.87 17.52
C ARG A 152 8.43 -23.18 18.30
N PRO A 153 7.37 -23.32 19.10
CA PRO A 153 7.07 -24.56 19.83
C PRO A 153 6.74 -25.71 18.88
N LEU A 154 6.87 -26.95 19.38
CA LEU A 154 6.63 -28.17 18.61
C LEU A 154 5.18 -28.31 18.12
N GLY A 155 4.22 -27.80 18.90
CA GLY A 155 2.79 -27.80 18.55
C GLY A 155 2.35 -26.65 17.62
N SER A 156 3.27 -25.78 17.18
CA SER A 156 2.93 -24.66 16.29
C SER A 156 2.48 -25.15 14.91
N HIS A 157 1.50 -24.47 14.33
CA HIS A 157 1.08 -24.69 12.94
C HIS A 157 2.18 -24.33 11.94
N GLN A 158 3.11 -23.46 12.34
CA GLN A 158 4.26 -23.09 11.53
C GLN A 158 5.41 -24.07 11.77
N LYS A 159 6.22 -24.28 10.73
CA LYS A 159 7.42 -25.12 10.83
C LYS A 159 8.37 -24.59 11.91
N GLY A 160 8.79 -25.47 12.80
CA GLY A 160 9.78 -25.16 13.84
C GLY A 160 11.09 -24.61 13.27
N THR A 161 11.92 -24.02 14.12
CA THR A 161 13.17 -23.32 13.75
C THR A 161 14.40 -23.85 14.50
N ALA A 162 14.28 -25.04 15.09
CA ALA A 162 15.32 -25.67 15.90
C ALA A 162 16.66 -25.79 15.17
N ALA A 163 16.67 -26.15 13.88
CA ALA A 163 17.90 -26.23 13.10
C ALA A 163 18.55 -24.84 12.90
N GLY A 164 17.75 -23.77 12.75
CA GLY A 164 18.24 -22.40 12.70
C GLY A 164 18.92 -21.95 14.00
N ILE A 165 18.29 -22.25 15.15
CA ILE A 165 18.86 -21.98 16.48
C ILE A 165 20.16 -22.77 16.67
N ALA A 166 20.18 -24.05 16.32
CA ALA A 166 21.36 -24.89 16.43
C ALA A 166 22.52 -24.42 15.53
N LEU A 167 22.23 -24.02 14.28
CA LEU A 167 23.21 -23.43 13.38
C LEU A 167 23.77 -22.12 13.94
N MET A 168 22.92 -21.27 14.51
CA MET A 168 23.32 -20.02 15.14
C MET A 168 24.29 -20.25 16.31
N LEU A 169 24.00 -21.22 17.19
CA LEU A 169 24.87 -21.58 18.31
C LEU A 169 26.20 -22.18 17.84
N ALA A 170 26.17 -23.06 16.84
CA ALA A 170 27.39 -23.61 16.23
C ALA A 170 28.24 -22.53 15.56
N PHE A 171 27.60 -21.56 14.91
CA PHE A 171 28.29 -20.41 14.36
C PHE A 171 28.90 -19.54 15.44
N ALA A 172 28.21 -19.30 16.57
CA ALA A 172 28.76 -18.57 17.70
C ALA A 172 30.02 -19.25 18.28
N GLN A 173 29.98 -20.58 18.41
CA GLN A 173 31.15 -21.37 18.82
C GLN A 173 32.31 -21.22 17.85
N PHE A 174 32.04 -21.31 16.54
CA PHE A 174 33.03 -21.13 15.48
C PHE A 174 33.61 -19.71 15.45
N ALA A 175 32.77 -18.69 15.62
CA ALA A 175 33.14 -17.28 15.51
C ALA A 175 34.01 -16.80 16.68
N ARG A 176 33.85 -17.42 17.87
CA ARG A 176 34.55 -17.02 19.10
C ARG A 176 36.09 -16.96 18.99
N PRO A 177 36.80 -17.98 18.45
CA PRO A 177 38.26 -17.93 18.28
C PRO A 177 38.74 -17.01 17.15
N GLN A 178 37.84 -16.55 16.27
CA GLN A 178 38.21 -15.82 15.07
C GLN A 178 38.56 -14.36 15.36
N LYS A 179 39.72 -13.92 14.86
CA LYS A 179 40.27 -12.57 15.14
C LYS A 179 39.89 -11.52 14.10
N TYR A 180 39.19 -11.89 13.04
CA TYR A 180 38.88 -11.02 11.90
C TYR A 180 37.57 -10.23 12.05
N TRP A 181 36.80 -10.47 13.12
CA TRP A 181 35.58 -9.70 13.38
C TRP A 181 35.93 -8.27 13.78
N ALA A 182 35.38 -7.32 13.03
CA ALA A 182 35.49 -5.89 13.24
C ALA A 182 34.20 -5.28 13.80
N LYS A 183 33.11 -6.06 13.86
CA LYS A 183 31.83 -5.71 14.47
C LYS A 183 31.43 -6.76 15.48
N ASP A 184 30.76 -6.34 16.54
CA ASP A 184 30.15 -7.29 17.48
C ASP A 184 29.10 -8.13 16.75
N ILE A 185 28.89 -9.37 17.18
CA ILE A 185 27.84 -10.24 16.65
C ILE A 185 26.84 -10.53 17.76
N ILE A 186 25.59 -10.14 17.54
CA ILE A 186 24.48 -10.40 18.44
C ILE A 186 23.74 -11.64 17.94
N PHE A 187 23.64 -12.66 18.78
CA PHE A 187 22.85 -13.86 18.55
C PHE A 187 21.53 -13.72 19.30
N LEU A 188 20.41 -13.61 18.59
CA LEU A 188 19.10 -13.30 19.17
C LEU A 188 18.10 -14.42 18.92
N VAL A 189 17.55 -14.99 19.99
CA VAL A 189 16.37 -15.86 19.94
C VAL A 189 15.16 -15.09 20.45
N THR A 190 14.12 -15.01 19.62
CA THR A 190 12.90 -14.25 19.94
C THR A 190 11.75 -15.17 20.28
N GLU A 191 11.02 -14.85 21.34
CA GLU A 191 9.76 -15.50 21.69
C GLU A 191 8.60 -14.73 21.01
N HIS A 192 7.55 -15.45 20.60
CA HIS A 192 6.41 -14.89 19.85
C HIS A 192 6.81 -14.15 18.54
N GLU A 193 7.83 -14.65 17.85
CA GLU A 193 8.31 -14.18 16.53
C GLU A 193 8.41 -12.65 16.38
N GLN A 194 7.43 -12.05 15.68
CA GLN A 194 7.41 -10.62 15.35
C GLN A 194 7.23 -9.75 16.60
N LEU A 195 6.46 -10.21 17.59
CA LEU A 195 6.21 -9.45 18.82
C LEU A 195 7.50 -9.32 19.64
N GLY A 196 8.19 -10.43 19.88
CA GLY A 196 9.47 -10.42 20.59
C GLY A 196 10.53 -9.64 19.84
N MET A 197 10.59 -9.76 18.51
CA MET A 197 11.52 -8.99 17.69
C MET A 197 11.25 -7.48 17.79
N GLN A 198 9.99 -7.06 17.68
CA GLN A 198 9.62 -5.65 17.82
C GLN A 198 9.97 -5.12 19.21
N ALA A 199 9.63 -5.85 20.27
CA ALA A 199 9.93 -5.46 21.64
C ALA A 199 11.44 -5.28 21.84
N TRP A 200 12.25 -6.24 21.35
CA TRP A 200 13.69 -6.18 21.45
C TRP A 200 14.29 -5.00 20.69
N LEU A 201 13.85 -4.74 19.46
CA LEU A 201 14.33 -3.60 18.67
C LEU A 201 13.96 -2.27 19.32
N GLU A 202 12.72 -2.12 19.80
CA GLU A 202 12.30 -0.92 20.50
C GLU A 202 13.13 -0.68 21.77
N ALA A 203 13.36 -1.73 22.57
CA ALA A 203 14.23 -1.65 23.74
C ALA A 203 15.71 -1.34 23.38
N TYR A 204 16.21 -1.89 22.27
CA TYR A 204 17.58 -1.65 21.76
C TYR A 204 17.82 -0.19 21.41
N HIS A 205 16.82 0.44 20.78
CA HIS A 205 16.85 1.85 20.40
C HIS A 205 16.39 2.79 21.53
N GLY A 206 16.10 2.27 22.72
CA GLY A 206 15.70 3.06 23.90
C GLY A 206 14.30 3.67 23.80
N LEU A 207 13.44 3.14 22.92
CA LEU A 207 12.04 3.54 22.82
C LEU A 207 11.28 2.94 24.01
N GLN A 208 10.75 3.79 24.89
CA GLN A 208 9.98 3.35 26.06
C GLN A 208 8.49 3.25 25.74
N SER A 209 7.69 2.75 26.69
CA SER A 209 6.22 2.74 26.65
C SER A 209 5.64 4.12 26.33
N ASP A 210 6.28 5.17 26.83
CA ASP A 210 5.78 6.55 26.80
C ASP A 210 6.17 7.29 25.50
N THR A 211 6.94 6.64 24.62
CA THR A 211 7.37 7.22 23.35
C THR A 211 6.27 7.04 22.30
N GLU A 212 5.72 8.15 21.82
CA GLU A 212 4.77 8.17 20.70
C GLU A 212 5.32 7.33 19.52
N THR A 213 4.50 6.44 18.98
CA THR A 213 4.91 5.62 17.82
C THR A 213 5.07 6.51 16.58
N PHE A 214 6.02 6.20 15.70
CA PHE A 214 6.19 6.97 14.45
C PHE A 214 4.88 7.07 13.61
N TYR A 215 3.97 6.09 13.71
CA TYR A 215 2.66 6.15 13.05
C TYR A 215 1.70 7.19 13.65
N SER A 216 1.83 7.55 14.94
CA SER A 216 1.11 8.70 15.49
C SER A 216 1.68 10.04 15.00
N SER A 217 2.83 10.05 14.33
CA SER A 217 3.41 11.27 13.73
C SER A 217 2.78 11.64 12.38
N LEU A 218 2.15 10.73 11.64
CA LEU A 218 1.31 11.13 10.49
C LEU A 218 -0.01 11.77 10.96
N GLY A 219 -0.47 11.38 12.16
CA GLY A 219 -1.46 12.13 12.92
C GLY A 219 -0.96 13.49 13.44
N SER A 220 0.36 13.78 13.36
CA SER A 220 0.91 15.07 13.82
C SER A 220 0.55 16.25 12.93
N PHE A 221 0.11 16.02 11.68
CA PHE A 221 -0.47 17.08 10.85
C PHE A 221 -1.73 17.69 11.51
N TRP A 222 -2.37 16.93 12.41
CA TRP A 222 -3.52 17.32 13.21
C TRP A 222 -3.20 17.51 14.69
N LYS A 223 -1.93 17.66 15.11
CA LYS A 223 -1.64 18.14 16.48
C LYS A 223 -2.10 19.60 16.57
N PRO A 224 -3.21 19.93 17.27
CA PRO A 224 -3.68 21.30 17.36
C PRO A 224 -2.87 21.97 18.47
N GLY A 225 -1.72 22.53 18.09
CA GLY A 225 -1.15 23.63 18.85
C GLY A 225 -2.13 24.79 18.79
N THR A 226 -2.97 24.93 19.82
CA THR A 226 -4.05 25.91 20.02
C THR A 226 -5.40 25.56 19.36
N THR A 227 -6.46 25.52 20.19
CA THR A 227 -7.92 25.33 19.89
C THR A 227 -8.53 23.92 19.77
N GLY A 228 -7.82 22.81 20.01
CA GLY A 228 -8.42 21.45 20.01
C GLY A 228 -9.09 20.98 21.32
N LYS A 229 -8.71 21.57 22.47
CA LYS A 229 -9.14 21.09 23.81
C LYS A 229 -10.66 21.10 24.06
N LYS A 230 -11.41 21.90 23.31
CA LYS A 230 -12.87 22.02 23.48
C LYS A 230 -13.64 20.90 22.76
N LEU A 231 -13.09 20.36 21.67
CA LEU A 231 -13.67 19.21 20.96
C LEU A 231 -13.35 17.90 21.69
N GLU A 232 -12.13 17.75 22.22
CA GLU A 232 -11.75 16.65 23.10
C GLU A 232 -12.62 16.58 24.37
N GLN A 233 -12.86 17.70 25.05
CA GLN A 233 -13.76 17.72 26.21
C GLN A 233 -15.23 17.43 25.84
N MET A 234 -15.67 17.80 24.64
CA MET A 234 -17.03 17.52 24.19
C MET A 234 -17.22 16.05 23.78
N LEU A 235 -16.16 15.40 23.28
CA LEU A 235 -16.11 13.97 22.96
C LEU A 235 -15.71 13.09 24.16
N ALA A 236 -15.13 13.65 25.21
CA ALA A 236 -14.82 12.94 26.46
C ALA A 236 -16.09 12.40 27.15
N GLY A 237 -17.24 13.06 26.96
CA GLY A 237 -18.55 12.55 27.41
C GLY A 237 -18.98 11.24 26.73
N PHE A 238 -18.36 10.86 25.61
CA PHE A 238 -18.57 9.59 24.90
C PHE A 238 -17.53 8.52 25.23
N GLY A 239 -16.60 8.76 26.17
CA GLY A 239 -15.54 7.80 26.51
C GLY A 239 -14.45 7.67 25.45
N TRP A 240 -14.31 8.65 24.56
CA TRP A 240 -13.37 8.63 23.42
C TRP A 240 -11.98 9.22 23.77
N SER A 241 -11.77 9.69 24.99
CA SER A 241 -10.46 10.16 25.45
C SER A 241 -9.70 9.02 26.14
N ASN A 242 -9.18 8.08 25.36
CA ASN A 242 -8.16 7.19 25.87
C ASN A 242 -6.79 7.79 25.53
N GLU A 243 -6.04 8.14 26.58
CA GLU A 243 -4.59 8.32 26.51
C GLU A 243 -4.04 7.16 25.68
N HIS A 244 -3.33 7.46 24.58
CA HIS A 244 -2.78 6.45 23.68
C HIS A 244 -1.62 5.74 24.39
N GLN A 245 -1.92 4.91 25.38
CA GLN A 245 -0.93 4.09 26.05
C GLN A 245 -0.46 3.03 25.04
N LYS A 246 0.84 3.02 24.78
CA LYS A 246 1.46 2.08 23.85
C LYS A 246 1.19 0.65 24.33
N CYS A 247 0.64 -0.17 23.44
CA CYS A 247 0.19 -1.52 23.76
C CYS A 247 1.35 -2.45 24.14
N LEU A 248 2.49 -2.28 23.47
CA LEU A 248 3.71 -3.01 23.76
C LEU A 248 4.58 -2.19 24.71
N ASP A 249 4.78 -2.72 25.93
CA ASP A 249 5.88 -2.32 26.79
C ASP A 249 7.10 -3.14 26.39
N PRO A 250 8.08 -2.53 25.70
CA PRO A 250 9.26 -3.24 25.25
C PRO A 250 10.16 -3.63 26.43
N GLY A 251 10.02 -3.04 27.62
CA GLY A 251 10.93 -3.30 28.74
C GLY A 251 12.30 -2.63 28.56
N LYS A 252 13.31 -3.12 29.29
CA LYS A 252 14.68 -2.58 29.28
C LYS A 252 15.70 -3.68 29.01
N LEU A 253 16.67 -3.39 28.14
CA LEU A 253 17.82 -4.27 27.93
C LEU A 253 18.86 -4.11 29.05
N LYS A 254 19.38 -5.25 29.53
CA LYS A 254 20.45 -5.29 30.53
C LYS A 254 21.83 -5.03 29.92
N GLY A 255 22.02 -5.40 28.65
CA GLY A 255 23.25 -5.19 27.90
C GLY A 255 22.97 -4.80 26.46
N ARG A 256 23.83 -3.96 25.88
CA ARG A 256 23.72 -3.51 24.48
C ARG A 256 25.07 -3.56 23.78
N SER A 257 25.04 -3.63 22.46
CA SER A 257 26.19 -3.36 21.60
C SER A 257 26.01 -2.02 20.90
N GLY A 258 26.87 -1.70 19.93
CA GLY A 258 26.83 -0.48 19.15
C GLY A 258 25.72 -0.44 18.11
N SER A 259 25.83 0.44 17.12
CA SER A 259 24.83 0.56 16.05
C SER A 259 24.72 -0.75 15.28
N ILE A 260 23.50 -1.29 15.14
CA ILE A 260 23.27 -2.45 14.27
C ILE A 260 23.40 -1.98 12.82
N GLN A 261 24.26 -2.65 12.06
CA GLN A 261 24.53 -2.33 10.66
C GLN A 261 23.69 -3.18 9.71
N ALA A 262 23.56 -4.47 10.00
CA ALA A 262 22.76 -5.41 9.23
C ALA A 262 22.31 -6.59 10.08
N ALA A 263 21.23 -7.26 9.65
CA ALA A 263 20.69 -8.44 10.34
C ALA A 263 20.38 -9.59 9.38
N ILE A 264 20.66 -10.81 9.80
CA ILE A 264 20.27 -12.04 9.10
C ILE A 264 19.36 -12.83 10.03
N ASN A 265 18.14 -13.11 9.59
CA ASN A 265 17.19 -13.94 10.31
C ASN A 265 17.19 -15.36 9.72
N LEU A 266 17.26 -16.38 10.57
CA LEU A 266 17.37 -17.79 10.20
C LEU A 266 16.05 -18.51 10.52
N GLU A 267 15.35 -18.93 9.48
CA GLU A 267 14.12 -19.74 9.58
C GLU A 267 14.39 -21.13 9.00
N ILE A 268 15.22 -21.91 9.69
CA ILE A 268 15.63 -23.24 9.23
C ILE A 268 15.01 -24.31 10.13
N HIS A 269 14.16 -25.13 9.53
CA HIS A 269 13.46 -26.20 10.23
C HIS A 269 14.29 -27.48 10.36
N ASP A 270 14.73 -27.98 9.21
CA ASP A 270 15.41 -29.26 9.09
C ASP A 270 16.94 -29.11 9.06
N PRO A 271 17.70 -30.07 9.61
CA PRO A 271 19.17 -30.08 9.54
C PRO A 271 19.68 -30.31 8.11
N LYS A 272 18.82 -30.78 7.21
CA LYS A 272 19.09 -30.99 5.78
C LYS A 272 18.02 -30.30 4.96
N ILE A 273 18.42 -29.31 4.18
CA ILE A 273 17.51 -28.55 3.32
C ILE A 273 17.87 -28.78 1.84
N LYS A 274 16.96 -28.48 0.92
CA LYS A 274 17.22 -28.58 -0.53
C LYS A 274 17.69 -27.26 -1.11
N TYR A 275 17.11 -26.16 -0.66
CA TYR A 275 17.45 -24.81 -1.10
C TYR A 275 17.04 -23.80 -0.02
N ILE A 276 17.57 -22.57 -0.12
CA ILE A 276 17.21 -21.44 0.74
C ILE A 276 16.23 -20.55 0.00
N GLU A 277 15.11 -20.24 0.63
CA GLU A 277 14.19 -19.20 0.20
C GLU A 277 14.59 -17.90 0.91
N VAL A 278 14.96 -16.87 0.14
CA VAL A 278 15.34 -15.56 0.70
C VAL A 278 14.11 -14.69 0.78
N LYS A 279 13.70 -14.29 1.99
CA LYS A 279 12.58 -13.38 2.19
C LYS A 279 13.09 -11.95 2.38
N VAL A 280 12.42 -11.01 1.71
CA VAL A 280 12.84 -9.60 1.63
C VAL A 280 11.71 -8.59 1.88
N GLU A 281 10.48 -9.04 2.15
CA GLU A 281 9.33 -8.12 2.19
C GLU A 281 9.11 -7.61 3.61
N GLY A 282 9.21 -6.29 3.76
CA GLY A 282 9.05 -5.58 5.01
C GLY A 282 7.67 -4.97 5.22
N LEU A 283 7.54 -4.21 6.31
CA LEU A 283 6.35 -3.45 6.65
C LEU A 283 6.03 -2.41 5.57
N ASN A 284 4.76 -2.31 5.17
CA ASN A 284 4.26 -1.33 4.20
C ASN A 284 4.99 -1.30 2.85
N GLY A 285 5.54 -2.44 2.42
CA GLY A 285 6.26 -2.54 1.15
C GLY A 285 7.70 -2.02 1.19
N GLN A 286 8.26 -1.77 2.39
CA GLN A 286 9.69 -1.51 2.55
C GLN A 286 10.51 -2.75 2.16
N LEU A 287 11.64 -2.53 1.50
CA LEU A 287 12.55 -3.57 1.05
C LEU A 287 13.97 -3.29 1.58
N PRO A 288 14.77 -4.35 1.82
CA PRO A 288 16.19 -4.20 2.09
C PRO A 288 16.91 -3.57 0.90
N ASN A 289 18.08 -3.04 1.16
CA ASN A 289 19.02 -2.66 0.12
C ASN A 289 19.29 -3.85 -0.84
N LEU A 290 19.16 -3.61 -2.14
CA LEU A 290 19.31 -4.64 -3.17
C LEU A 290 20.69 -5.34 -3.14
N ASP A 291 21.76 -4.64 -2.74
CA ASP A 291 23.08 -5.25 -2.66
C ASP A 291 23.15 -6.32 -1.57
N LEU A 292 22.43 -6.17 -0.45
CA LEU A 292 22.32 -7.20 0.58
C LEU A 292 21.63 -8.46 0.03
N VAL A 293 20.56 -8.29 -0.73
CA VAL A 293 19.83 -9.40 -1.36
C VAL A 293 20.70 -10.12 -2.39
N ASN A 294 21.36 -9.35 -3.26
CA ASN A 294 22.29 -9.88 -4.26
C ASN A 294 23.46 -10.62 -3.61
N LEU A 295 23.99 -10.08 -2.51
CA LEU A 295 25.07 -10.68 -1.72
C LEU A 295 24.67 -12.06 -1.25
N VAL A 296 23.51 -12.16 -0.61
CA VAL A 296 22.98 -13.41 -0.06
C VAL A 296 22.81 -14.45 -1.16
N HIS A 297 22.15 -14.10 -2.26
CA HIS A 297 21.96 -15.02 -3.39
C HIS A 297 23.30 -15.51 -3.96
N LYS A 298 24.25 -14.61 -4.21
CA LYS A 298 25.57 -14.95 -4.75
C LYS A 298 26.38 -15.84 -3.81
N LEU A 299 26.35 -15.58 -2.51
CA LEU A 299 27.10 -16.36 -1.51
C LEU A 299 26.46 -17.71 -1.21
N CYS A 300 25.14 -17.85 -1.33
CA CYS A 300 24.48 -19.16 -1.31
C CYS A 300 24.99 -20.05 -2.44
N VAL A 301 25.05 -19.53 -3.68
CA VAL A 301 25.59 -20.27 -4.83
C VAL A 301 27.06 -20.65 -4.59
N LYS A 302 27.89 -19.71 -4.13
CA LYS A 302 29.30 -19.97 -3.83
C LYS A 302 29.47 -21.07 -2.79
N SER A 303 28.55 -21.17 -1.83
CA SER A 303 28.55 -22.18 -0.77
C SER A 303 27.95 -23.53 -1.20
N GLY A 304 27.56 -23.67 -2.47
CA GLY A 304 26.95 -24.89 -3.00
C GLY A 304 25.52 -25.12 -2.54
N ILE A 305 24.76 -24.05 -2.30
CA ILE A 305 23.35 -24.07 -1.92
C ILE A 305 22.52 -23.35 -2.98
N HIS A 306 21.42 -23.98 -3.41
CA HIS A 306 20.45 -23.37 -4.30
C HIS A 306 19.60 -22.33 -3.54
N HIS A 307 19.15 -21.27 -4.22
CA HIS A 307 18.59 -20.08 -3.57
C HIS A 307 17.42 -19.50 -4.36
N SER A 308 16.21 -19.40 -3.83
CA SER A 308 15.06 -18.81 -4.52
C SER A 308 14.55 -17.53 -3.88
N TYR A 309 13.72 -16.85 -4.67
CA TYR A 309 12.80 -15.84 -4.21
C TYR A 309 11.44 -16.08 -4.87
N LYS A 310 10.39 -16.35 -4.10
CA LYS A 310 8.99 -16.56 -4.51
C LYS A 310 8.81 -17.40 -5.76
N ASN A 311 9.20 -18.66 -5.68
CA ASN A 311 9.15 -19.58 -6.80
C ASN A 311 9.98 -19.15 -8.03
N SER A 312 10.87 -18.18 -7.89
CA SER A 312 11.85 -17.82 -8.90
C SER A 312 13.08 -18.70 -8.74
N TYR A 313 13.26 -19.60 -9.71
CA TYR A 313 14.29 -20.62 -9.72
C TYR A 313 15.34 -20.32 -10.79
N SER A 314 16.14 -19.27 -10.62
CA SER A 314 17.13 -18.83 -11.63
C SER A 314 18.18 -19.88 -11.99
N TRP A 315 18.43 -20.85 -11.09
CA TRP A 315 19.33 -21.97 -11.34
C TRP A 315 18.72 -23.06 -12.24
N ILE A 316 17.41 -23.01 -12.50
CA ILE A 316 16.73 -23.85 -13.48
C ILE A 316 16.77 -23.13 -14.82
N ARG A 317 17.78 -23.47 -15.63
CA ARG A 317 17.92 -22.88 -16.97
C ARG A 317 16.81 -23.40 -17.89
N THR A 318 15.86 -22.54 -18.23
CA THR A 318 14.85 -22.81 -19.26
C THR A 318 15.42 -22.50 -20.65
N ARG A 319 15.17 -23.37 -21.64
CA ARG A 319 15.58 -23.13 -23.04
C ARG A 319 14.58 -22.23 -23.78
N ASN A 320 13.34 -22.20 -23.31
CA ASN A 320 12.24 -21.49 -23.95
C ASN A 320 12.16 -20.05 -23.41
N LYS A 321 12.34 -19.06 -24.29
CA LYS A 321 12.27 -17.63 -23.93
C LYS A 321 10.90 -17.22 -23.38
N MET A 322 9.82 -17.84 -23.87
CA MET A 322 8.46 -17.55 -23.39
C MET A 322 8.24 -18.03 -21.96
N GLU A 323 8.81 -19.18 -21.58
CA GLU A 323 8.76 -19.67 -20.20
C GLU A 323 9.58 -18.78 -19.26
N GLU A 324 10.76 -18.32 -19.69
CA GLU A 324 11.59 -17.37 -18.92
C GLU A 324 10.82 -16.06 -18.67
N TRP A 325 10.17 -15.53 -19.70
CA TRP A 325 9.32 -14.34 -19.58
C TRP A 325 8.12 -14.56 -18.65
N MET A 326 7.41 -15.68 -18.80
CA MET A 326 6.27 -16.02 -17.96
C MET A 326 6.68 -16.18 -16.49
N ASN A 327 7.82 -16.83 -16.22
CA ASN A 327 8.38 -16.94 -14.88
C ASN A 327 8.74 -15.57 -14.30
N GLY A 328 9.28 -14.67 -15.12
CA GLY A 328 9.55 -13.28 -14.73
C GLY A 328 8.28 -12.55 -14.30
N ILE A 329 7.21 -12.64 -15.10
CA ILE A 329 5.89 -12.06 -14.77
C ILE A 329 5.35 -12.66 -13.47
N TRP A 330 5.36 -13.98 -13.30
CA TRP A 330 4.86 -14.62 -12.10
C TRP A 330 5.65 -14.25 -10.85
N THR A 331 6.98 -14.10 -10.96
CA THR A 331 7.83 -13.65 -9.86
C THR A 331 7.45 -12.21 -9.46
N MET A 332 7.31 -11.32 -10.44
CA MET A 332 6.91 -9.93 -10.20
C MET A 332 5.51 -9.84 -9.59
N LEU A 333 4.52 -10.54 -10.16
CA LEU A 333 3.16 -10.57 -9.63
C LEU A 333 3.12 -11.18 -8.23
N GLY A 334 3.93 -12.21 -7.97
CA GLY A 334 4.09 -12.79 -6.65
C GLY A 334 4.58 -11.75 -5.65
N MET A 335 5.60 -10.95 -6.00
CA MET A 335 6.13 -9.86 -5.18
C MET A 335 5.09 -8.75 -4.95
N VAL A 336 4.39 -8.32 -6.00
CA VAL A 336 3.28 -7.36 -5.90
C VAL A 336 2.20 -7.88 -4.94
N SER A 337 1.79 -9.13 -5.09
CA SER A 337 0.65 -9.71 -4.36
C SER A 337 0.81 -9.69 -2.84
N THR A 338 1.99 -9.93 -2.29
CA THR A 338 2.15 -9.94 -0.82
C THR A 338 2.47 -8.56 -0.27
N GLN A 339 3.15 -7.71 -1.05
CA GLN A 339 3.44 -6.34 -0.64
C GLN A 339 2.15 -5.50 -0.55
N ILE A 340 1.10 -5.84 -1.32
CA ILE A 340 -0.22 -5.21 -1.20
C ILE A 340 -0.72 -5.21 0.24
N ALA A 341 -0.52 -6.31 0.98
CA ALA A 341 -0.98 -6.41 2.37
C ALA A 341 -0.16 -5.51 3.33
N GLY A 342 1.07 -5.13 2.96
CA GLY A 342 1.97 -4.36 3.81
C GLY A 342 2.49 -5.11 5.04
N VAL A 343 2.23 -6.42 5.13
CA VAL A 343 2.67 -7.28 6.24
C VAL A 343 4.02 -7.93 5.87
N PRO A 344 5.02 -7.91 6.77
CA PRO A 344 6.31 -8.51 6.49
C PRO A 344 6.22 -10.03 6.43
N ASN A 345 6.96 -10.65 5.52
CA ASN A 345 6.93 -12.11 5.32
C ASN A 345 7.95 -12.87 6.21
N GLY A 346 8.71 -12.15 7.04
CA GLY A 346 9.57 -12.70 8.08
C GLY A 346 10.05 -11.60 9.03
N ASN A 347 10.74 -11.97 10.12
CA ASN A 347 11.14 -11.03 11.18
C ASN A 347 12.09 -9.91 10.71
N HIS A 348 12.82 -10.11 9.61
CA HIS A 348 13.68 -9.09 9.01
C HIS A 348 12.92 -7.79 8.70
N GLY A 349 11.63 -7.89 8.34
CA GLY A 349 10.82 -6.73 7.96
C GLY A 349 10.68 -5.66 9.05
N LEU A 350 10.85 -6.04 10.32
CA LEU A 350 10.80 -5.14 11.47
C LEU A 350 12.08 -4.30 11.62
N PHE A 351 13.21 -4.77 11.11
CA PHE A 351 14.50 -4.06 11.16
C PHE A 351 14.50 -2.82 10.26
N HIS A 352 13.79 -2.86 9.13
CA HIS A 352 13.76 -1.75 8.16
C HIS A 352 13.21 -0.46 8.77
N ARG A 353 12.27 -0.55 9.72
CA ARG A 353 11.76 0.61 10.46
C ARG A 353 12.85 1.37 11.23
N PHE A 354 13.92 0.69 11.61
CA PHE A 354 15.05 1.25 12.33
C PHE A 354 16.23 1.62 11.40
N GLY A 355 16.03 1.54 10.08
CA GLY A 355 17.08 1.76 9.07
C GLY A 355 18.17 0.70 9.13
N ILE A 356 17.81 -0.53 9.54
CA ILE A 356 18.71 -1.69 9.56
C ILE A 356 18.36 -2.58 8.37
N GLU A 357 19.37 -2.86 7.56
CA GLU A 357 19.21 -3.74 6.40
C GLU A 357 19.19 -5.20 6.83
N ALA A 358 18.12 -5.91 6.49
CA ALA A 358 17.91 -7.27 6.95
C ALA A 358 17.24 -8.17 5.93
N VAL A 359 17.56 -9.46 5.97
CA VAL A 359 16.91 -10.50 5.17
C VAL A 359 16.64 -11.74 6.01
N THR A 360 15.66 -12.55 5.61
CA THR A 360 15.43 -13.87 6.21
C THR A 360 15.85 -14.98 5.27
N LEU A 361 16.60 -15.95 5.79
CA LEU A 361 16.97 -17.19 5.11
C LEU A 361 16.08 -18.31 5.62
N GLU A 362 15.13 -18.73 4.81
CA GLU A 362 14.25 -19.85 5.14
C GLU A 362 14.75 -21.14 4.49
N GLY A 363 14.92 -22.19 5.29
CA GLY A 363 15.35 -23.49 4.82
C GLY A 363 14.17 -24.31 4.28
N ARG A 364 14.16 -24.63 2.98
CA ARG A 364 13.08 -25.42 2.36
C ARG A 364 13.50 -26.87 2.13
N SER A 365 12.60 -27.79 2.47
CA SER A 365 12.75 -29.23 2.24
C SER A 365 11.96 -29.68 1.00
N ALA A 366 12.19 -30.91 0.53
CA ALA A 366 11.53 -31.43 -0.68
C ALA A 366 10.02 -31.59 -0.54
N ASN A 367 9.53 -31.83 0.68
CA ASN A 367 8.13 -32.14 0.99
C ASN A 367 7.40 -30.92 1.59
N ASP A 368 7.84 -29.70 1.29
CA ASP A 368 7.23 -28.50 1.83
C ASP A 368 5.83 -28.23 1.24
N MET A 369 4.86 -27.89 2.09
CA MET A 369 3.49 -27.55 1.70
C MET A 369 3.39 -26.22 0.96
N ALA A 370 4.38 -25.33 1.11
CA ALA A 370 4.41 -24.03 0.43
C ALA A 370 4.71 -24.10 -1.08
N GLY A 371 4.92 -25.31 -1.61
CA GLY A 371 5.16 -25.60 -3.03
C GLY A 371 6.44 -26.38 -3.23
N THR A 372 6.40 -27.39 -4.10
CA THR A 372 7.59 -28.16 -4.48
C THR A 372 8.16 -27.59 -5.78
N PRO A 373 9.35 -26.97 -5.77
CA PRO A 373 9.97 -26.54 -7.01
C PRO A 373 10.16 -27.68 -8.01
N PRO A 374 10.17 -27.37 -9.32
CA PRO A 374 10.48 -28.36 -10.32
C PRO A 374 11.90 -28.91 -10.12
N LYS A 375 12.06 -30.23 -10.22
CA LYS A 375 13.33 -30.97 -10.10
C LYS A 375 14.01 -30.94 -8.72
N VAL A 376 13.33 -30.54 -7.63
CA VAL A 376 13.92 -30.48 -6.28
C VAL A 376 14.49 -31.80 -5.79
N ASN A 377 13.83 -32.90 -6.15
CA ASN A 377 14.28 -34.24 -5.77
C ASN A 377 15.67 -34.56 -6.33
N SER A 378 16.05 -33.94 -7.45
CA SER A 378 17.40 -34.08 -8.04
C SER A 378 18.48 -33.24 -7.35
N LEU A 379 18.10 -32.25 -6.52
CA LEU A 379 19.06 -31.39 -5.84
C LEU A 379 19.75 -32.14 -4.69
N SER A 380 21.07 -31.94 -4.57
CA SER A 380 21.84 -32.42 -3.42
C SER A 380 21.39 -31.66 -2.16
N PRO A 381 21.04 -32.35 -1.06
CA PRO A 381 20.69 -31.66 0.18
C PRO A 381 21.91 -30.91 0.75
N ALA A 382 21.65 -29.70 1.25
CA ALA A 382 22.60 -28.90 2.01
C ALA A 382 22.50 -29.26 3.50
N ASN A 383 23.63 -29.65 4.07
CA ASN A 383 23.79 -29.89 5.52
C ASN A 383 24.19 -28.59 6.24
N PHE A 384 24.25 -28.64 7.58
CA PHE A 384 24.76 -27.55 8.42
C PHE A 384 26.11 -26.99 8.00
N TYR A 385 27.03 -27.81 7.45
CA TYR A 385 28.31 -27.30 6.93
C TYR A 385 28.10 -26.23 5.86
N ARG A 386 27.33 -26.54 4.80
CA ARG A 386 27.10 -25.60 3.70
C ARG A 386 26.35 -24.36 4.18
N LEU A 387 25.40 -24.54 5.09
CA LEU A 387 24.64 -23.45 5.70
C LEU A 387 25.53 -22.51 6.51
N GLY A 388 26.42 -23.07 7.33
CA GLY A 388 27.39 -22.29 8.12
C GLY A 388 28.43 -21.59 7.26
N VAL A 389 28.89 -22.23 6.17
CA VAL A 389 29.78 -21.58 5.18
C VAL A 389 29.09 -20.40 4.49
N ALA A 390 27.80 -20.52 4.16
CA ALA A 390 27.02 -19.42 3.60
C ALA A 390 26.84 -18.28 4.61
N LEU A 391 26.49 -18.61 5.86
CA LEU A 391 26.34 -17.64 6.94
C LEU A 391 27.67 -16.92 7.24
N GLU A 392 28.78 -17.65 7.32
CA GLU A 392 30.14 -17.09 7.46
C GLU A 392 30.43 -16.11 6.33
N SER A 393 30.21 -16.54 5.08
CA SER A 393 30.48 -15.72 3.91
C SER A 393 29.70 -14.40 3.97
N ILE A 394 28.41 -14.45 4.29
CA ILE A 394 27.53 -13.28 4.38
C ILE A 394 28.03 -12.34 5.48
N LEU A 395 28.27 -12.86 6.69
CA LEU A 395 28.73 -12.06 7.80
C LEU A 395 30.13 -11.49 7.58
N ARG A 396 31.03 -12.20 6.90
CA ARG A 396 32.36 -11.67 6.54
C ARG A 396 32.26 -10.52 5.53
N SER A 397 31.36 -10.60 4.56
CA SER A 397 31.09 -9.48 3.65
C SER A 397 30.48 -8.27 4.37
N LEU A 398 29.52 -8.47 5.28
CA LEU A 398 28.92 -7.39 6.08
C LEU A 398 29.89 -6.78 7.10
N ASN A 399 30.80 -7.60 7.63
CA ASN A 399 31.85 -7.17 8.54
C ASN A 399 32.82 -6.18 7.86
N ASN A 400 32.99 -6.25 6.54
CA ASN A 400 33.85 -5.35 5.77
C ASN A 400 33.21 -3.98 5.46
N LEU A 401 31.89 -3.82 5.62
CA LEU A 401 31.23 -2.54 5.40
C LEU A 401 31.75 -1.49 6.38
N LEU A 402 32.20 -0.34 5.90
CA LEU A 402 32.64 0.76 6.77
C LEU A 402 31.50 1.71 7.12
N GLU A 403 30.46 1.74 6.28
CA GLU A 403 29.32 2.62 6.39
C GLU A 403 28.02 1.82 6.20
N ARG A 404 26.89 2.43 6.57
CA ARG A 404 25.56 1.87 6.29
C ARG A 404 25.36 1.78 4.77
N PHE A 405 24.54 0.83 4.33
CA PHE A 405 24.16 0.72 2.92
C PHE A 405 23.51 2.02 2.41
N HIS A 406 24.04 2.60 1.34
CA HIS A 406 23.54 3.87 0.81
C HIS A 406 23.59 4.03 -0.73
N GLN A 407 24.41 3.24 -1.44
CA GLN A 407 24.59 3.39 -2.90
C GLN A 407 23.57 2.63 -3.76
N SER A 408 23.02 1.51 -3.26
CA SER A 408 22.13 0.66 -4.05
C SER A 408 20.65 1.05 -3.94
N TYR A 409 19.81 0.37 -4.73
CA TYR A 409 18.37 0.59 -4.77
C TYR A 409 17.66 0.04 -3.52
N PHE A 410 16.73 0.83 -3.00
CA PHE A 410 15.74 0.44 -1.98
C PHE A 410 14.33 0.21 -2.57
N PHE A 411 14.10 0.67 -3.79
CA PHE A 411 12.83 0.55 -4.50
C PHE A 411 13.05 -0.24 -5.79
N TYR A 412 12.69 -1.52 -5.75
CA TYR A 412 12.85 -2.44 -6.88
C TYR A 412 11.80 -3.55 -6.85
N LEU A 413 11.59 -4.17 -8.00
CA LEU A 413 10.89 -5.46 -8.13
C LEU A 413 11.88 -6.52 -8.61
N LEU A 414 11.80 -7.73 -8.08
CA LEU A 414 12.57 -8.87 -8.56
C LEU A 414 11.80 -9.55 -9.68
N ALA A 415 12.41 -9.62 -10.86
CA ALA A 415 11.93 -10.47 -11.96
C ALA A 415 12.55 -11.87 -11.88
N ALA A 416 13.78 -11.96 -11.33
CA ALA A 416 14.45 -13.20 -10.98
C ALA A 416 15.42 -12.97 -9.82
N THR A 417 16.01 -14.03 -9.24
CA THR A 417 17.02 -13.85 -8.17
C THR A 417 18.30 -13.15 -8.63
N ASN A 418 18.52 -13.05 -9.94
CA ASN A 418 19.64 -12.35 -10.58
C ASN A 418 19.21 -11.18 -11.46
N ARG A 419 17.91 -10.80 -11.44
CA ARG A 419 17.40 -9.69 -12.26
C ARG A 419 16.35 -8.87 -11.53
N PHE A 420 16.49 -7.55 -11.62
CA PHE A 420 15.64 -6.60 -10.92
C PHE A 420 15.14 -5.50 -11.87
N ILE A 421 14.08 -4.82 -11.43
CA ILE A 421 13.44 -3.70 -12.11
C ILE A 421 13.50 -2.51 -11.16
N SER A 422 14.07 -1.39 -11.59
CA SER A 422 14.20 -0.20 -10.75
C SER A 422 12.90 0.60 -10.70
N ILE A 423 12.77 1.49 -9.71
CA ILE A 423 11.64 2.41 -9.59
C ILE A 423 11.35 3.20 -10.87
N GLY A 424 12.39 3.63 -11.60
CA GLY A 424 12.22 4.36 -12.85
C GLY A 424 11.56 3.53 -13.97
N GLN A 425 11.63 2.20 -13.89
CA GLN A 425 11.06 1.30 -14.90
C GLN A 425 9.61 0.91 -14.58
N TYR A 426 9.28 0.61 -13.32
CA TYR A 426 7.91 0.19 -12.97
C TYR A 426 6.96 1.36 -12.69
N MET A 427 7.44 2.48 -12.14
CA MET A 427 6.59 3.63 -11.77
C MET A 427 5.78 4.23 -12.93
N PRO A 428 6.28 4.26 -14.19
CA PRO A 428 5.49 4.72 -15.34
C PRO A 428 4.14 4.02 -15.51
N SER A 429 4.01 2.74 -15.13
CA SER A 429 2.72 2.03 -15.20
C SER A 429 1.65 2.68 -14.32
N LEU A 430 2.01 2.99 -13.07
CA LEU A 430 1.13 3.69 -12.13
C LEU A 430 0.85 5.12 -12.62
N CYS A 431 1.86 5.84 -13.09
CA CYS A 431 1.70 7.20 -13.59
C CYS A 431 0.73 7.26 -14.78
N LEU A 432 0.79 6.30 -15.71
CA LEU A 432 -0.13 6.24 -16.85
C LEU A 432 -1.60 6.08 -16.42
N LEU A 433 -1.87 5.25 -15.39
CA LEU A 433 -3.21 5.10 -14.81
C LEU A 433 -3.67 6.40 -14.14
N CYS A 434 -2.78 7.04 -13.36
CA CYS A 434 -3.07 8.32 -12.72
C CYS A 434 -3.37 9.44 -13.73
N VAL A 435 -2.62 9.48 -14.84
CA VAL A 435 -2.81 10.43 -15.93
C VAL A 435 -4.15 10.20 -16.64
N ALA A 436 -4.58 8.96 -16.83
CA ALA A 436 -5.90 8.67 -17.40
C ALA A 436 -7.04 9.28 -16.57
N MET A 437 -6.98 9.15 -15.23
CA MET A 437 -7.94 9.78 -14.32
C MET A 437 -7.93 11.31 -14.43
N LEU A 438 -6.74 11.92 -14.51
CA LEU A 438 -6.59 13.38 -14.63
C LEU A 438 -7.06 13.91 -15.98
N ILE A 439 -6.82 13.20 -17.08
CA ILE A 439 -7.32 13.56 -18.42
C ILE A 439 -8.85 13.56 -18.42
N ARG A 440 -9.48 12.55 -17.79
CA ARG A 440 -10.93 12.50 -17.67
C ARG A 440 -11.48 13.64 -16.83
N ALA A 441 -10.85 13.96 -15.70
CA ALA A 441 -11.19 15.10 -14.87
C ALA A 441 -11.12 16.42 -15.67
N LEU A 442 -10.03 16.61 -16.44
CA LEU A 442 -9.83 17.78 -17.28
C LEU A 442 -10.85 17.86 -18.42
N ALA A 443 -11.24 16.74 -19.03
CA ALA A 443 -12.28 16.70 -20.06
C ALA A 443 -13.68 17.06 -19.51
N LEU A 444 -14.00 16.62 -18.29
CA LEU A 444 -15.23 17.00 -17.59
C LEU A 444 -15.24 18.50 -17.26
N TRP A 445 -14.14 19.04 -16.72
CA TRP A 445 -14.01 20.46 -16.39
C TRP A 445 -14.25 21.36 -17.60
N VAL A 446 -13.60 21.02 -18.70
CA VAL A 446 -13.69 21.74 -19.96
C VAL A 446 -15.12 21.69 -20.54
N SER A 447 -15.84 20.57 -20.35
CA SER A 447 -17.22 20.44 -20.82
C SER A 447 -18.16 21.38 -20.06
N ILE A 448 -17.97 21.53 -18.75
CA ILE A 448 -18.75 22.46 -17.91
C ILE A 448 -18.56 23.91 -18.39
N GLN A 449 -17.33 24.30 -18.74
CA GLN A 449 -17.06 25.66 -19.22
C GLN A 449 -17.76 25.97 -20.56
N GLN A 450 -17.83 25.01 -21.49
CA GLN A 450 -18.52 25.21 -22.76
C GLN A 450 -20.03 25.34 -22.61
N ASP A 451 -20.63 24.51 -21.76
CA ASP A 451 -22.08 24.53 -21.54
C ASP A 451 -22.49 25.90 -20.93
N ALA A 452 -21.66 26.47 -20.06
CA ALA A 452 -21.85 27.83 -19.53
C ALA A 452 -21.73 28.92 -20.62
N ASP A 453 -20.70 28.84 -21.49
CA ASP A 453 -20.48 29.81 -22.57
C ASP A 453 -21.61 29.77 -23.64
N GLU A 454 -22.19 28.59 -23.91
CA GLU A 454 -23.32 28.42 -24.83
C GLU A 454 -24.63 28.93 -24.23
N GLU A 455 -24.86 28.75 -22.93
CA GLU A 455 -26.02 29.32 -22.23
C GLU A 455 -25.98 30.86 -22.22
N ASP A 456 -24.82 31.47 -21.93
CA ASP A 456 -24.67 32.93 -21.91
C ASP A 456 -24.94 33.55 -23.29
N LYS A 457 -24.48 32.91 -24.38
CA LYS A 457 -24.74 33.35 -25.76
C LYS A 457 -26.22 33.27 -26.15
N GLN A 458 -26.95 32.24 -25.70
CA GLN A 458 -28.38 32.11 -25.96
C GLN A 458 -29.23 33.14 -25.19
N ILE A 459 -28.74 33.61 -24.04
CA ILE A 459 -29.39 34.64 -23.22
C ILE A 459 -29.24 36.03 -23.86
N ASP A 460 -28.08 36.35 -24.42
CA ASP A 460 -27.79 37.64 -25.07
C ASP A 460 -28.47 37.82 -26.44
N GLU A 461 -28.76 36.75 -27.18
CA GLU A 461 -29.47 36.85 -28.47
C GLU A 461 -31.00 37.04 -28.34
N GLN A 462 -31.60 36.73 -27.18
CA GLN A 462 -33.06 36.77 -26.99
C GLN A 462 -33.76 38.14 -26.78
N PRO A 463 -33.11 39.33 -26.68
CA PRO A 463 -33.87 40.59 -26.61
C PRO A 463 -34.12 41.30 -27.96
N LYS A 464 -33.51 40.91 -29.10
CA LYS A 464 -33.50 41.77 -30.31
C LYS A 464 -34.53 41.46 -31.41
N ARG A 465 -35.34 40.40 -31.30
CA ARG A 465 -36.25 39.96 -32.39
C ARG A 465 -37.71 40.45 -32.36
N LYS A 466 -38.09 41.37 -31.45
CA LYS A 466 -39.50 41.82 -31.31
C LYS A 466 -39.75 43.34 -31.39
N ALA A 467 -38.90 44.09 -32.09
CA ALA A 467 -39.16 45.50 -32.36
C ALA A 467 -38.65 45.89 -33.74
N LYS A 468 -39.41 45.56 -34.79
CA LYS A 468 -39.42 46.24 -36.10
C LYS A 468 -40.45 45.56 -36.99
N THR A 469 -41.66 46.12 -37.03
CA THR A 469 -42.49 46.36 -38.23
C THR A 469 -43.91 46.77 -37.81
N SER A 470 -44.21 48.07 -37.88
CA SER A 470 -45.55 48.58 -38.17
C SER A 470 -45.47 50.10 -38.38
N GLU A 471 -45.13 50.53 -39.60
CA GLU A 471 -45.63 51.79 -40.13
C GLU A 471 -46.19 51.52 -41.53
N SER A 472 -47.34 52.12 -41.75
CA SER A 472 -48.36 51.93 -42.77
C SER A 472 -48.05 52.62 -44.08
N GLU A 473 -48.55 52.08 -45.20
CA GLU A 473 -49.20 52.85 -46.28
C GLU A 473 -49.99 51.93 -47.24
N VAL A 474 -51.07 52.46 -47.81
CA VAL A 474 -52.22 51.79 -48.47
C VAL A 474 -52.15 51.98 -50.03
N PRO A 475 -53.12 51.58 -50.89
CA PRO A 475 -53.08 50.38 -51.75
C PRO A 475 -53.22 50.64 -53.28
N GLY A 476 -53.21 49.55 -54.05
CA GLY A 476 -53.64 49.48 -55.47
C GLY A 476 -52.67 48.57 -56.25
N ASP A 477 -53.06 47.70 -57.18
CA ASP A 477 -54.32 47.37 -57.84
C ASP A 477 -54.03 46.12 -58.71
N ASN A 478 -55.04 45.29 -58.99
CA ASN A 478 -55.11 44.28 -60.10
C ASN A 478 -54.09 43.12 -60.10
N ASP A 479 -54.32 41.95 -60.67
CA ASP A 479 -55.48 41.19 -61.16
C ASP A 479 -54.92 39.80 -61.52
N ASN A 480 -55.79 38.79 -61.50
CA ASN A 480 -55.82 37.60 -62.37
C ASN A 480 -54.66 36.58 -62.29
N GLU A 481 -54.97 35.35 -61.83
CA GLU A 481 -55.19 34.12 -62.63
C GLU A 481 -54.00 33.19 -62.34
N GLU A 482 -54.03 31.87 -62.23
CA GLU A 482 -54.98 30.77 -62.41
C GLU A 482 -54.38 29.59 -61.59
N VAL A 483 -55.16 28.78 -60.86
CA VAL A 483 -55.56 27.38 -61.20
C VAL A 483 -54.35 26.44 -61.33
N VAL A 484 -54.15 25.40 -60.50
CA VAL A 484 -54.71 24.02 -60.55
C VAL A 484 -54.11 23.29 -59.32
N GLU A 485 -54.88 22.83 -58.32
CA GLU A 485 -55.66 21.59 -58.23
C GLU A 485 -54.86 20.34 -57.81
N GLN A 486 -55.29 19.74 -56.69
CA GLN A 486 -55.38 18.32 -56.30
C GLN A 486 -55.32 18.24 -54.76
N THR A 487 -56.46 18.36 -54.03
CA THR A 487 -57.57 17.38 -53.85
C THR A 487 -57.00 16.01 -53.47
N GLN A 488 -57.22 15.41 -52.30
CA GLN A 488 -58.42 14.99 -51.58
C GLN A 488 -57.89 14.32 -50.28
N GLU A 489 -58.57 14.12 -49.15
CA GLU A 489 -59.96 14.24 -48.79
C GLU A 489 -60.11 14.01 -47.27
N THR A 490 -61.06 14.73 -46.70
CA THR A 490 -62.12 14.33 -45.74
C THR A 490 -61.74 13.65 -44.41
N THR A 491 -62.46 13.87 -43.30
CA THR A 491 -63.90 14.10 -43.08
C THR A 491 -64.07 14.76 -41.68
N LEU A 492 -64.70 15.94 -41.56
CA LEU A 492 -66.14 16.17 -41.30
C LEU A 492 -66.62 15.90 -39.85
N ARG A 493 -66.94 16.99 -39.13
CA ARG A 493 -68.32 17.37 -38.68
C ARG A 493 -68.24 18.51 -37.65
N HIS A 494 -68.74 19.72 -38.01
CA HIS A 494 -70.02 20.33 -37.55
C HIS A 494 -70.02 20.70 -36.05
N ARG A 495 -70.38 21.92 -35.59
CA ARG A 495 -71.38 22.87 -36.11
C ARG A 495 -71.32 24.20 -35.31
N LYS A 496 -71.65 25.30 -36.02
CA LYS A 496 -72.39 26.53 -35.63
C LYS A 496 -71.70 27.72 -34.93
N LYS A 497 -71.57 28.76 -35.77
CA LYS A 497 -71.61 30.23 -35.58
C LYS A 497 -72.22 30.78 -34.28
N SER A 498 -71.53 31.79 -33.73
CA SER A 498 -72.12 33.11 -33.38
C SER A 498 -71.01 34.15 -33.12
N GLU A 499 -70.94 35.21 -33.92
CA GLU A 499 -70.30 36.50 -33.57
C GLU A 499 -71.26 37.34 -32.70
N PRO A 500 -70.88 38.54 -32.22
CA PRO A 500 -69.68 38.89 -31.45
C PRO A 500 -70.08 39.60 -30.14
N LYS A 501 -69.22 39.57 -29.10
CA LYS A 501 -69.33 40.55 -27.99
C LYS A 501 -67.95 41.09 -27.63
N VAL A 502 -67.80 42.36 -27.96
CA VAL A 502 -66.74 43.28 -27.51
C VAL A 502 -66.79 43.35 -25.99
N LEU A 503 -65.75 42.88 -25.31
CA LEU A 503 -65.48 43.18 -23.91
C LEU A 503 -63.97 43.19 -23.65
N GLY A 504 -63.44 44.39 -23.34
CA GLY A 504 -62.33 44.54 -22.39
C GLY A 504 -60.88 44.38 -22.89
N ASP A 505 -60.38 45.28 -23.73
CA ASP A 505 -58.93 45.42 -24.04
C ASP A 505 -58.03 45.68 -22.80
N LYS A 506 -58.62 46.01 -21.65
CA LYS A 506 -57.90 46.17 -20.37
C LYS A 506 -57.64 44.83 -19.66
N GLU A 507 -58.60 43.90 -19.67
CA GLU A 507 -58.45 42.59 -19.02
C GLU A 507 -57.49 41.67 -19.79
N ALA A 508 -57.49 41.75 -21.13
CA ALA A 508 -56.52 41.03 -21.97
C ALA A 508 -55.07 41.53 -21.77
N LYS A 509 -54.89 42.86 -21.57
CA LYS A 509 -53.57 43.46 -21.28
C LYS A 509 -53.08 43.13 -19.87
N GLU A 510 -53.95 43.09 -18.87
CA GLU A 510 -53.60 42.66 -17.51
C GLU A 510 -53.29 41.16 -17.43
N ALA A 511 -54.08 40.30 -18.09
CA ALA A 511 -53.80 38.86 -18.17
C ALA A 511 -52.48 38.58 -18.89
N SER A 512 -52.18 39.31 -19.97
CA SER A 512 -50.90 39.22 -20.71
C SER A 512 -49.71 39.70 -19.86
N ASN A 513 -49.87 40.78 -19.09
CA ASN A 513 -48.83 41.28 -18.19
C ASN A 513 -48.61 40.40 -16.97
N LYS A 514 -49.67 39.77 -16.44
CA LYS A 514 -49.59 38.79 -15.34
C LYS A 514 -48.93 37.49 -15.82
N ALA A 515 -49.27 37.00 -17.00
CA ALA A 515 -48.61 35.86 -17.64
C ALA A 515 -47.14 36.15 -18.02
N LYS A 516 -46.81 37.39 -18.44
CA LYS A 516 -45.43 37.83 -18.66
C LYS A 516 -44.65 37.96 -17.35
N LYS A 517 -45.25 38.50 -16.28
CA LYS A 517 -44.63 38.55 -14.95
C LYS A 517 -44.43 37.14 -14.38
N GLU A 518 -45.39 36.23 -14.49
CA GLU A 518 -45.23 34.83 -14.08
C GLU A 518 -44.21 34.08 -14.92
N LYS A 519 -44.17 34.29 -16.25
CA LYS A 519 -43.12 33.72 -17.11
C LYS A 519 -41.75 34.31 -16.80
N LYS A 520 -41.66 35.62 -16.52
CA LYS A 520 -40.41 36.29 -16.15
C LYS A 520 -39.94 35.80 -14.77
N HIS A 521 -40.85 35.65 -13.81
CA HIS A 521 -40.59 35.16 -12.46
C HIS A 521 -40.25 33.66 -12.44
N LYS A 522 -40.92 32.82 -13.24
CA LYS A 522 -40.49 31.43 -13.51
C LYS A 522 -39.13 31.39 -14.20
N LYS A 523 -38.83 32.30 -15.16
CA LYS A 523 -37.50 32.40 -15.79
C LYS A 523 -36.42 32.82 -14.79
N THR A 524 -36.70 33.78 -13.90
CA THR A 524 -35.74 34.22 -12.87
C THR A 524 -35.53 33.14 -11.80
N LYS A 525 -36.58 32.44 -11.40
CA LYS A 525 -36.51 31.31 -10.46
C LYS A 525 -35.74 30.12 -11.05
N LYS A 526 -35.89 29.86 -12.36
CA LYS A 526 -35.12 28.85 -13.09
C LYS A 526 -33.65 29.26 -13.31
N LEU A 527 -33.36 30.57 -13.38
CA LEU A 527 -32.00 31.14 -13.43
C LEU A 527 -31.31 31.15 -12.05
N GLU A 528 -32.08 31.32 -10.96
CA GLU A 528 -31.55 31.20 -9.60
C GLU A 528 -31.33 29.74 -9.18
N GLU A 529 -32.17 28.81 -9.67
CA GLU A 529 -31.98 27.36 -9.50
C GLU A 529 -30.79 26.81 -10.32
N SER A 530 -30.32 27.51 -11.36
CA SER A 530 -29.17 27.10 -12.19
C SER A 530 -27.82 27.62 -11.69
N ARG A 531 -27.78 28.48 -10.66
CA ARG A 531 -26.51 28.90 -10.06
C ARG A 531 -25.90 27.74 -9.27
N MET A 532 -24.83 27.14 -9.82
CA MET A 532 -23.98 26.16 -9.14
C MET A 532 -23.70 26.58 -7.69
N SER A 533 -24.15 25.77 -6.71
CA SER A 533 -23.90 26.06 -5.30
C SER A 533 -22.59 25.41 -4.85
N ILE A 534 -21.48 26.10 -5.12
CA ILE A 534 -20.12 25.67 -4.72
C ILE A 534 -20.05 25.39 -3.20
N VAL A 535 -20.77 26.19 -2.40
CA VAL A 535 -20.83 26.03 -0.94
C VAL A 535 -21.41 24.67 -0.54
N ASN A 536 -22.49 24.23 -1.20
CA ASN A 536 -23.12 22.95 -0.90
C ASN A 536 -22.26 21.76 -1.33
N ILE A 537 -21.55 21.88 -2.46
CA ILE A 537 -20.58 20.86 -2.90
C ILE A 537 -19.44 20.76 -1.87
N GLY A 538 -18.87 21.90 -1.47
CA GLY A 538 -17.81 21.95 -0.46
C GLY A 538 -18.24 21.37 0.89
N ALA A 539 -19.47 21.64 1.32
CA ALA A 539 -20.02 21.10 2.57
C ALA A 539 -20.21 19.57 2.50
N ASN A 540 -20.74 19.04 1.40
CA ASN A 540 -20.86 17.59 1.19
C ASN A 540 -19.48 16.91 1.15
N TYR A 541 -18.52 17.54 0.47
CA TYR A 541 -17.17 17.02 0.35
C TYR A 541 -16.44 16.97 1.70
N LEU A 542 -16.59 18.02 2.52
CA LEU A 542 -16.10 18.04 3.90
C LEU A 542 -16.77 16.95 4.75
N LEU A 543 -18.08 16.75 4.61
CA LEU A 543 -18.81 15.71 5.33
C LEU A 543 -18.28 14.31 4.98
N VAL A 544 -18.02 14.02 3.70
CA VAL A 544 -17.41 12.75 3.27
C VAL A 544 -16.03 12.55 3.89
N HIS A 545 -15.22 13.61 3.96
CA HIS A 545 -13.91 13.56 4.64
C HIS A 545 -14.02 13.33 6.14
N LEU A 546 -15.01 13.94 6.82
CA LEU A 546 -15.28 13.69 8.24
C LEU A 546 -15.73 12.26 8.48
N ILE A 547 -16.57 11.70 7.60
CA ILE A 547 -16.94 10.28 7.64
C ILE A 547 -15.70 9.40 7.45
N GLY A 548 -14.86 9.71 6.46
CA GLY A 548 -13.60 9.00 6.22
C GLY A 548 -12.67 9.02 7.44
N TYR A 549 -12.58 10.17 8.12
CA TYR A 549 -11.85 10.29 9.39
C TYR A 549 -12.46 9.40 10.49
N GLY A 550 -13.79 9.30 10.56
CA GLY A 550 -14.47 8.35 11.44
C GLY A 550 -14.13 6.89 11.13
N VAL A 551 -14.13 6.50 9.84
CA VAL A 551 -13.77 5.15 9.41
C VAL A 551 -12.31 4.84 9.74
N MET A 552 -11.40 5.79 9.56
CA MET A 552 -9.97 5.63 9.90
C MET A 552 -9.76 5.27 11.38
N ASN A 553 -10.60 5.78 12.27
CA ASN A 553 -10.53 5.50 13.71
C ASN A 553 -11.40 4.29 14.14
N SER A 554 -12.19 3.72 13.23
CA SER A 554 -13.10 2.61 13.52
C SER A 554 -12.43 1.27 13.88
N PRO A 555 -11.20 0.90 13.44
CA PRO A 555 -10.63 -0.42 13.73
C PRO A 555 -10.57 -0.77 15.22
N LEU A 556 -10.26 0.21 16.09
CA LEU A 556 -10.22 -0.01 17.53
C LEU A 556 -11.61 -0.41 18.07
N LEU A 557 -12.65 0.32 17.67
CA LEU A 557 -14.03 0.04 18.06
C LEU A 557 -14.52 -1.30 17.50
N LEU A 558 -14.25 -1.55 16.21
CA LEU A 558 -14.67 -2.79 15.54
C LEU A 558 -14.05 -4.02 16.21
N SER A 559 -12.78 -3.92 16.59
CA SER A 559 -12.11 -5.01 17.29
C SER A 559 -12.65 -5.20 18.72
N GLN A 560 -12.88 -4.11 19.48
CA GLN A 560 -13.50 -4.21 20.81
C GLN A 560 -14.88 -4.88 20.75
N ILE A 561 -15.71 -4.49 19.78
CA ILE A 561 -17.03 -5.10 19.55
C ILE A 561 -16.87 -6.57 19.17
N GLY A 562 -15.96 -6.89 18.25
CA GLY A 562 -15.69 -8.25 17.81
C GLY A 562 -15.24 -9.18 18.94
N SER A 563 -14.32 -8.71 19.79
CA SER A 563 -13.85 -9.47 20.95
C SER A 563 -14.94 -9.62 22.01
N GLN A 564 -15.65 -8.54 22.37
CA GLN A 564 -16.63 -8.55 23.46
C GLN A 564 -17.89 -9.36 23.14
N TYR A 565 -18.39 -9.29 21.90
CA TYR A 565 -19.68 -9.87 21.54
C TYR A 565 -19.58 -11.15 20.71
N PHE A 566 -18.47 -11.37 20.00
CA PHE A 566 -18.34 -12.46 19.04
C PHE A 566 -17.12 -13.36 19.26
N ASP A 567 -16.29 -13.09 20.28
CA ASP A 567 -15.05 -13.84 20.57
C ASP A 567 -14.13 -14.00 19.34
N LEU A 568 -14.12 -12.97 18.48
CA LEU A 568 -13.31 -12.94 17.26
C LEU A 568 -11.92 -12.37 17.52
N LEU A 569 -10.92 -12.92 16.83
CA LEU A 569 -9.60 -12.30 16.69
C LEU A 569 -9.73 -10.89 16.11
N SER A 570 -8.88 -9.97 16.59
CA SER A 570 -8.93 -8.56 16.18
C SER A 570 -8.86 -8.34 14.67
N GLU A 571 -8.01 -9.10 13.99
CA GLU A 571 -7.87 -9.02 12.53
C GLU A 571 -9.17 -9.38 11.79
N VAL A 572 -9.86 -10.41 12.27
CA VAL A 572 -11.13 -10.90 11.72
C VAL A 572 -12.25 -9.89 11.98
N ALA A 573 -12.30 -9.36 13.20
CA ALA A 573 -13.28 -8.36 13.60
C ALA A 573 -13.14 -7.06 12.79
N VAL A 574 -11.91 -6.55 12.62
CA VAL A 574 -11.64 -5.36 11.81
C VAL A 574 -12.00 -5.61 10.35
N TYR A 575 -11.64 -6.77 9.80
CA TYR A 575 -11.97 -7.12 8.42
C TYR A 575 -13.48 -7.08 8.15
N TYR A 576 -14.28 -7.85 8.91
CA TYR A 576 -15.73 -7.87 8.72
C TYR A 576 -16.38 -6.53 9.05
N GLY A 577 -15.86 -5.81 10.06
CA GLY A 577 -16.32 -4.48 10.41
C GLY A 577 -16.12 -3.46 9.29
N LEU A 578 -14.94 -3.44 8.65
CA LEU A 578 -14.67 -2.57 7.51
C LEU A 578 -15.50 -2.96 6.28
N VAL A 579 -15.76 -4.25 6.06
CA VAL A 579 -16.67 -4.72 5.01
C VAL A 579 -18.09 -4.21 5.26
N ALA A 580 -18.59 -4.33 6.50
CA ALA A 580 -19.91 -3.85 6.87
C ALA A 580 -20.04 -2.32 6.72
N ILE A 581 -19.02 -1.56 7.17
CA ILE A 581 -18.95 -0.11 6.96
C ILE A 581 -18.94 0.22 5.47
N SER A 582 -18.18 -0.50 4.64
CA SER A 582 -18.13 -0.27 3.19
C SER A 582 -19.49 -0.48 2.53
N VAL A 583 -20.20 -1.55 2.89
CA VAL A 583 -21.57 -1.81 2.41
C VAL A 583 -22.52 -0.70 2.87
N LEU A 584 -22.44 -0.30 4.14
CA LEU A 584 -23.26 0.79 4.68
C LEU A 584 -23.01 2.10 3.93
N LEU A 585 -21.74 2.46 3.71
CA LEU A 585 -21.38 3.66 2.97
C LEU A 585 -21.87 3.61 1.52
N ALA A 586 -21.80 2.45 0.85
CA ALA A 586 -22.36 2.30 -0.50
C ALA A 586 -23.88 2.57 -0.54
N ILE A 587 -24.61 2.18 0.52
CA ILE A 587 -26.06 2.41 0.63
C ILE A 587 -26.36 3.87 1.01
N VAL A 588 -25.58 4.48 1.92
CA VAL A 588 -25.85 5.83 2.47
C VAL A 588 -25.37 6.94 1.54
N THR A 589 -24.26 6.75 0.83
CA THR A 589 -23.63 7.79 -0.02
C THR A 589 -24.58 8.43 -1.04
N PRO A 590 -25.47 7.69 -1.74
CA PRO A 590 -26.45 8.28 -2.65
C PRO A 590 -27.45 9.24 -1.98
N PHE A 591 -27.65 9.12 -0.67
CA PHE A 591 -28.56 9.96 0.11
C PHE A 591 -27.86 11.13 0.82
N LEU A 592 -26.53 11.06 0.99
CA LEU A 592 -25.73 12.11 1.66
C LEU A 592 -25.99 13.52 1.11
N PRO A 593 -26.06 13.74 -0.22
CA PRO A 593 -26.32 15.06 -0.77
C PRO A 593 -27.69 15.65 -0.39
N ARG A 594 -28.67 14.80 0.01
CA ARG A 594 -29.99 15.24 0.47
C ARG A 594 -30.00 15.68 1.93
N LEU A 595 -28.98 15.36 2.71
CA LEU A 595 -28.90 15.72 4.13
C LEU A 595 -28.65 17.22 4.31
N LEU A 596 -27.80 17.80 3.47
CA LEU A 596 -27.45 19.23 3.50
C LEU A 596 -28.25 20.06 2.48
N ARG A 597 -29.12 19.42 1.68
CA ARG A 597 -29.89 20.09 0.62
C ARG A 597 -31.27 19.47 0.40
N ALA A 598 -32.29 20.33 0.25
CA ALA A 598 -33.67 19.90 -0.02
C ALA A 598 -33.96 19.48 -1.49
N GLY A 599 -33.00 19.64 -2.42
CA GLY A 599 -33.19 19.46 -3.87
C GLY A 599 -32.25 18.44 -4.51
N ARG A 600 -32.56 17.99 -5.74
CA ARG A 600 -31.68 17.11 -6.54
C ARG A 600 -30.43 17.86 -7.00
N MET A 601 -29.30 17.14 -7.09
CA MET A 601 -28.03 17.66 -7.59
C MET A 601 -28.13 17.90 -9.10
N SER A 602 -27.65 19.06 -9.58
CA SER A 602 -27.61 19.36 -11.00
C SER A 602 -26.54 18.52 -11.70
N THR A 603 -26.65 18.37 -13.01
CA THR A 603 -25.68 17.63 -13.84
C THR A 603 -24.28 18.25 -13.75
N GLU A 604 -24.19 19.59 -13.67
CA GLU A 604 -22.95 20.34 -13.51
C GLU A 604 -22.31 20.11 -12.13
N GLU A 605 -23.12 20.14 -11.06
CA GLU A 605 -22.64 19.88 -9.70
C GLU A 605 -22.13 18.43 -9.56
N MET A 606 -22.81 17.45 -10.18
CA MET A 606 -22.34 16.07 -10.25
C MET A 606 -21.03 15.92 -11.02
N ALA A 607 -20.87 16.68 -12.12
CA ALA A 607 -19.62 16.70 -12.88
C ALA A 607 -18.47 17.30 -12.05
N LEU A 608 -18.71 18.37 -11.29
CA LEU A 608 -17.74 18.95 -10.34
C LEU A 608 -17.30 17.96 -9.25
N VAL A 609 -18.25 17.24 -8.64
CA VAL A 609 -17.92 16.20 -7.64
C VAL A 609 -17.06 15.11 -8.27
N ASN A 610 -17.40 14.66 -9.48
CA ASN A 610 -16.63 13.64 -10.19
C ASN A 610 -15.19 14.11 -10.48
N ILE A 611 -15.02 15.38 -10.88
CA ILE A 611 -13.70 15.97 -11.08
C ILE A 611 -12.88 15.94 -9.78
N LEU A 612 -13.45 16.38 -8.66
CA LEU A 612 -12.77 16.37 -7.36
C LEU A 612 -12.36 14.94 -6.97
N VAL A 613 -13.28 13.97 -7.08
CA VAL A 613 -13.00 12.57 -6.76
C VAL A 613 -11.90 12.00 -7.65
N LEU A 614 -11.90 12.26 -8.95
CA LEU A 614 -10.87 11.76 -9.87
C LEU A 614 -9.48 12.33 -9.56
N VAL A 615 -9.42 13.62 -9.20
CA VAL A 615 -8.17 14.28 -8.81
C VAL A 615 -7.67 13.69 -7.49
N GLU A 616 -8.53 13.52 -6.49
CA GLU A 616 -8.16 12.92 -5.20
C GLU A 616 -7.75 11.47 -5.31
N VAL A 617 -8.50 10.64 -6.03
CA VAL A 617 -8.16 9.22 -6.21
C VAL A 617 -6.83 9.10 -6.96
N SER A 618 -6.58 9.94 -7.96
CA SER A 618 -5.31 9.94 -8.69
C SER A 618 -4.12 10.35 -7.80
N THR A 619 -4.25 11.42 -7.02
CA THR A 619 -3.19 11.85 -6.10
C THR A 619 -2.99 10.86 -4.95
N ALA A 620 -4.07 10.26 -4.43
CA ALA A 620 -4.03 9.21 -3.42
C ALA A 620 -3.34 7.95 -3.97
N CYS A 621 -3.67 7.49 -5.17
CA CYS A 621 -3.00 6.32 -5.78
C CYS A 621 -1.50 6.59 -5.99
N LEU A 622 -1.13 7.80 -6.42
CA LEU A 622 0.27 8.17 -6.61
C LEU A 622 1.03 8.22 -5.28
N THR A 623 0.46 8.85 -4.26
CA THR A 623 1.08 8.95 -2.91
C THR A 623 1.20 7.59 -2.24
N VAL A 624 0.14 6.79 -2.26
CA VAL A 624 0.17 5.40 -1.79
C VAL A 624 1.19 4.60 -2.59
N GLY A 625 1.24 4.75 -3.92
CA GLY A 625 2.19 4.03 -4.76
C GLY A 625 3.66 4.41 -4.56
N MET A 626 3.96 5.61 -4.08
CA MET A 626 5.32 5.98 -3.68
C MET A 626 5.78 5.27 -2.40
N HIS A 627 4.85 4.95 -1.49
CA HIS A 627 5.15 4.20 -0.27
C HIS A 627 5.05 2.69 -0.46
N ASN A 628 3.97 2.23 -1.09
CA ASN A 628 3.64 0.85 -1.40
C ASN A 628 3.13 0.79 -2.85
N PHE A 629 4.07 0.65 -3.80
CA PHE A 629 3.78 0.60 -5.22
C PHE A 629 2.72 -0.45 -5.58
N PRO A 630 2.80 -1.71 -5.09
CA PRO A 630 1.79 -2.73 -5.35
C PRO A 630 0.36 -2.32 -4.98
N LEU A 631 0.17 -1.72 -3.80
CA LEU A 631 -1.13 -1.24 -3.35
C LEU A 631 -1.63 -0.08 -4.23
N GLY A 632 -0.75 0.88 -4.53
CA GLY A 632 -1.08 2.02 -5.41
C GLY A 632 -1.44 1.58 -6.83
N LEU A 633 -0.70 0.63 -7.41
CA LEU A 633 -0.96 0.08 -8.74
C LEU A 633 -2.29 -0.68 -8.78
N ALA A 634 -2.56 -1.53 -7.78
CA ALA A 634 -3.81 -2.28 -7.71
C ALA A 634 -5.02 -1.35 -7.53
N ALA A 635 -4.92 -0.35 -6.65
CA ALA A 635 -5.95 0.66 -6.46
C ALA A 635 -6.18 1.48 -7.75
N ALA A 636 -5.11 1.96 -8.40
CA ALA A 636 -5.22 2.70 -9.64
C ALA A 636 -5.86 1.85 -10.75
N ALA A 637 -5.46 0.58 -10.90
CA ALA A 637 -6.03 -0.31 -11.91
C ALA A 637 -7.52 -0.57 -11.67
N LEU A 638 -7.95 -0.68 -10.40
CA LEU A 638 -9.35 -0.93 -10.04
C LEU A 638 -10.24 0.31 -10.19
N TYR A 639 -9.72 1.49 -9.83
CA TYR A 639 -10.51 2.73 -9.80
C TYR A 639 -10.36 3.61 -11.05
N THR A 640 -9.39 3.34 -11.94
CA THR A 640 -9.26 4.10 -13.19
C THR A 640 -10.49 3.87 -14.05
N PRO A 641 -11.30 4.90 -14.32
CA PRO A 641 -12.53 4.72 -15.04
C PRO A 641 -12.23 4.73 -16.55
N LEU A 642 -12.56 3.62 -17.22
CA LEU A 642 -12.43 3.47 -18.67
C LEU A 642 -13.43 4.33 -19.45
#